data_AF-A0A0B4XHZ2-F1
#
_entry.id   AF-A0A0B4XHZ2-F1
#
_cell.length_a   1.000
_cell.length_b   1.000
_cell.length_c   1.000
_cell.angle_alpha   90.00
_cell.angle_beta   90.00
_cell.angle_gamma   90.00
#
_symmetry.space_group_name_H-M   'P 1'
#
loop_
_entity.id
_entity.type
_entity.pdbx_description
1 polymer ?
#
loop_
_entity_poly.entity_id
_entity_poly.type
_entity_poly.pdbx_seq_one_letter_code
_entity_poly.pdbx_strand_id
1 'polypeptide(L)'
;MSIRDQIDLRLSRRHFLIGAALTGAGLVIGAIPSRSADAPPGDFEPNAFIRIPAEGKIVLVMPSVEMGQGIYTAVAMLLAEELEVPIDQVTVEHAPAEPSLYSNPLLGDQITGGSLAIRAVYDQMRKAGASARTMLVNAAARDWDVPADTCKADAGHVVHEASGRRVAYGELIQSAAAISVLQDAPLKEASSFKVIGTPVRRLDSPEKVNGSAKFGIDARPEGVSYAAIAICPHFGGKLGRVEDGPAMAVKGVRQVVTIEDAVAVVADNTGAARKGLAALAIEWEKGADGNLTIDDLEARMEDAVNGQALAHINEGDVDKVEAEHGPVHEFVYRLPILAHTAMEPMNCTLHVRADGCDVWVGTQVMGRTRKAVADVTGLPEEKVVVHNHLLGGGFGRRLDVDGVILAAKIAKQVEGPVKVTWSREEDVRHDCYRYLNYSKVTATLGPDGMPLSWRHRVIGPSVMARWFPAFTKDGIDLDSMAGAESPYSIPNKFTDFARHEAPDGMLTGNWRGVGATRNVPAIEGGIDELAHVAGIDPLEYRRRLLKDKPRLRAVLDLAAEKVAWTTPLPKGKGRGIALSDDFGSFSATISEVSIGEDGSLKTERVVCAVDCGQVINPDTVEAQIQSGIVYGLSAALYGRITVRDGAVVEGNFDDSPVLRIHETPKIEVHIVPSSEKPGGIGEVGTPGVAPSLFNAIFVATGKRLRTLPIDQSGLRRV
;
A
#
# COMPACT_ATOMS: atom_id res chain seq x y z
N MET A 1 -5.15 -14.43 -24.32
CA MET A 1 -5.69 -14.62 -22.96
C MET A 1 -4.51 -14.81 -22.04
N SER A 2 -4.29 -13.89 -21.11
CA SER A 2 -3.24 -14.04 -20.08
C SER A 2 -3.66 -15.18 -19.14
N ILE A 3 -2.74 -15.74 -18.34
CA ILE A 3 -3.08 -16.61 -17.19
C ILE A 3 -4.13 -15.96 -16.26
N ARG A 4 -4.33 -14.63 -16.32
CA ARG A 4 -5.45 -13.92 -15.67
C ARG A 4 -6.84 -14.21 -16.29
N ASP A 5 -6.92 -14.61 -17.56
CA ASP A 5 -8.18 -14.94 -18.25
C ASP A 5 -8.47 -16.46 -18.28
N GLN A 6 -7.47 -17.32 -18.05
CA GLN A 6 -7.60 -18.79 -18.08
C GLN A 6 -7.91 -19.43 -16.71
N ILE A 7 -8.25 -18.64 -15.69
CA ILE A 7 -8.95 -19.18 -14.52
C ILE A 7 -10.43 -19.31 -14.87
N ASP A 8 -10.72 -20.20 -15.83
CA ASP A 8 -12.04 -20.78 -15.96
C ASP A 8 -12.15 -21.85 -14.87
N LEU A 9 -13.10 -21.61 -13.97
CA LEU A 9 -13.39 -22.26 -12.69
C LEU A 9 -13.38 -23.80 -12.74
N ARG A 10 -12.21 -24.45 -12.76
CA ARG A 10 -12.08 -25.81 -12.21
C ARG A 10 -11.92 -25.71 -10.70
N LEU A 11 -13.09 -25.65 -10.05
CA LEU A 11 -13.32 -25.68 -8.60
C LEU A 11 -12.35 -26.61 -7.85
N SER A 12 -11.29 -26.04 -7.28
CA SER A 12 -10.62 -26.66 -6.13
C SER A 12 -11.42 -26.30 -4.87
N ARG A 13 -11.48 -27.24 -3.91
CA ARG A 13 -12.20 -27.04 -2.62
C ARG A 13 -11.77 -25.77 -1.87
N ARG A 14 -10.58 -25.22 -2.14
CA ARG A 14 -10.08 -23.95 -1.58
C ARG A 14 -10.62 -22.70 -2.28
N HIS A 15 -10.80 -22.74 -3.60
CA HIS A 15 -11.52 -21.69 -4.33
C HIS A 15 -13.03 -21.75 -4.11
N PHE A 16 -13.57 -22.91 -3.71
CA PHE A 16 -14.95 -22.99 -3.21
C PHE A 16 -15.13 -22.24 -1.88
N LEU A 17 -14.13 -22.21 -1.00
CA LEU A 17 -14.18 -21.44 0.26
C LEU A 17 -13.97 -19.93 0.06
N ILE A 18 -13.09 -19.53 -0.86
CA ILE A 18 -12.92 -18.12 -1.26
C ILE A 18 -14.12 -17.65 -2.12
N GLY A 19 -14.64 -18.51 -2.99
CA GLY A 19 -15.89 -18.28 -3.74
C GLY A 19 -17.12 -18.27 -2.84
N ALA A 20 -17.13 -19.03 -1.74
CA ALA A 20 -18.17 -18.95 -0.71
C ALA A 20 -18.12 -17.64 0.10
N ALA A 21 -16.99 -16.91 0.11
CA ALA A 21 -16.93 -15.57 0.68
C ALA A 21 -17.75 -14.56 -0.14
N LEU A 22 -17.92 -14.76 -1.46
CA LEU A 22 -18.84 -13.96 -2.28
C LEU A 22 -20.31 -14.18 -1.90
N THR A 23 -20.69 -15.39 -1.45
CA THR A 23 -22.00 -15.64 -0.81
C THR A 23 -22.09 -15.10 0.63
N GLY A 24 -20.95 -14.83 1.28
CA GLY A 24 -20.86 -14.27 2.63
C GLY A 24 -21.07 -12.75 2.72
N ALA A 25 -20.97 -12.00 1.60
CA ALA A 25 -21.21 -10.56 1.60
C ALA A 25 -22.64 -10.20 2.06
N GLY A 26 -23.63 -11.06 1.77
CA GLY A 26 -24.99 -10.92 2.32
C GLY A 26 -25.08 -11.23 3.82
N LEU A 27 -24.21 -12.09 4.35
CA LEU A 27 -24.21 -12.41 5.77
C LEU A 27 -23.77 -11.22 6.63
N VAL A 28 -22.81 -10.40 6.17
CA VAL A 28 -22.38 -9.18 6.88
C VAL A 28 -23.39 -8.04 6.70
N ILE A 29 -24.02 -7.92 5.52
CA ILE A 29 -25.12 -6.95 5.32
C ILE A 29 -26.31 -7.30 6.23
N GLY A 30 -26.54 -8.59 6.55
CA GLY A 30 -27.56 -9.04 7.51
C GLY A 30 -27.11 -9.16 8.96
N ALA A 31 -25.82 -9.00 9.26
CA ALA A 31 -25.30 -9.05 10.63
C ALA A 31 -25.53 -7.70 11.30
N ILE A 32 -26.48 -7.66 12.23
CA ILE A 32 -26.62 -6.55 13.17
C ILE A 32 -25.45 -6.69 14.15
N PRO A 33 -24.59 -5.66 14.34
CA PRO A 33 -23.57 -5.72 15.36
C PRO A 33 -24.25 -6.00 16.72
N SER A 34 -23.68 -6.88 17.52
CA SER A 34 -24.02 -6.93 18.94
C SER A 34 -23.75 -5.53 19.49
N ARG A 35 -24.81 -4.83 19.91
CA ARG A 35 -24.81 -3.44 20.42
C ARG A 35 -23.46 -3.12 21.07
N SER A 36 -22.76 -2.12 20.53
CA SER A 36 -21.63 -1.53 21.26
C SER A 36 -22.10 -1.18 22.67
N ALA A 37 -21.34 -1.57 23.69
CA ALA A 37 -21.69 -1.30 25.08
C ALA A 37 -21.87 0.20 25.39
N ASP A 38 -21.37 1.08 24.50
CA ASP A 38 -21.42 2.54 24.60
C ASP A 38 -22.36 3.22 23.58
N ALA A 39 -23.11 2.48 22.75
CA ALA A 39 -24.06 3.10 21.83
C ALA A 39 -25.32 3.59 22.58
N PRO A 40 -25.76 4.86 22.39
CA PRO A 40 -26.99 5.35 23.00
C PRO A 40 -28.20 4.49 22.60
N PRO A 41 -29.16 4.23 23.52
CA PRO A 41 -30.40 3.58 23.15
C PRO A 41 -31.17 4.44 22.13
N GLY A 42 -31.35 3.96 20.89
CA GLY A 42 -32.21 4.63 19.92
C GLY A 42 -31.72 4.69 18.47
N ASP A 43 -30.46 4.35 18.18
CA ASP A 43 -29.89 4.45 16.82
C ASP A 43 -30.39 3.35 15.87
N PHE A 44 -30.47 3.66 14.57
CA PHE A 44 -30.72 2.67 13.51
C PHE A 44 -29.41 2.13 12.93
N GLU A 45 -29.17 0.84 13.12
CA GLU A 45 -27.99 0.10 12.67
C GLU A 45 -28.39 -1.03 11.70
N PRO A 46 -28.63 -0.73 10.41
CA PRO A 46 -29.11 -1.74 9.45
C PRO A 46 -28.06 -2.81 9.12
N ASN A 47 -26.78 -2.57 9.45
CA ASN A 47 -25.67 -3.49 9.33
C ASN A 47 -24.46 -2.96 10.14
N ALA A 48 -23.35 -3.70 10.13
CA ALA A 48 -22.14 -3.34 10.88
C ALA A 48 -21.45 -2.02 10.47
N PHE A 49 -21.78 -1.43 9.31
CA PHE A 49 -21.09 -0.27 8.74
C PHE A 49 -21.84 1.06 8.89
N ILE A 50 -23.16 1.02 9.12
CA ILE A 50 -24.00 2.22 9.13
C ILE A 50 -24.65 2.35 10.49
N ARG A 51 -24.52 3.53 11.10
CA ARG A 51 -25.31 3.94 12.27
C ARG A 51 -25.96 5.29 11.98
N ILE A 52 -27.29 5.35 12.08
CA ILE A 52 -28.08 6.57 11.90
C ILE A 52 -28.70 6.97 13.25
N PRO A 53 -28.13 7.97 13.94
CA PRO A 53 -28.70 8.50 15.17
C PRO A 53 -29.93 9.37 14.89
N ALA A 54 -30.84 9.49 15.86
CA ALA A 54 -32.09 10.27 15.71
C ALA A 54 -31.87 11.76 15.41
N GLU A 55 -30.84 12.34 16.04
CA GLU A 55 -30.60 13.78 16.06
C GLU A 55 -29.40 14.21 15.18
N GLY A 56 -28.74 13.25 14.52
CA GLY A 56 -27.34 13.44 14.08
C GLY A 56 -27.03 13.09 12.63
N LYS A 57 -25.73 13.09 12.35
CA LYS A 57 -25.15 12.70 11.06
C LYS A 57 -25.05 11.18 10.96
N ILE A 58 -25.09 10.68 9.73
CA ILE A 58 -24.89 9.26 9.44
C ILE A 58 -23.45 8.91 9.77
N VAL A 59 -23.25 7.91 10.61
CA VAL A 59 -21.93 7.40 10.98
C VAL A 59 -21.60 6.20 10.10
N LEU A 60 -20.49 6.31 9.38
CA LEU A 60 -19.84 5.22 8.67
C LEU A 60 -18.77 4.61 9.59
N VAL A 61 -19.00 3.36 10.00
CA VAL A 61 -18.03 2.56 10.75
C VAL A 61 -17.01 1.98 9.75
N MET A 62 -15.80 2.51 9.78
CA MET A 62 -14.80 2.33 8.75
C MET A 62 -13.90 1.11 9.02
N PRO A 63 -13.93 0.07 8.17
CA PRO A 63 -13.10 -1.12 8.33
C PRO A 63 -11.63 -0.91 7.89
N SER A 64 -11.33 0.20 7.24
CA SER A 64 -9.99 0.57 6.75
C SER A 64 -9.36 1.70 7.56
N VAL A 65 -8.05 1.91 7.44
CA VAL A 65 -7.34 3.01 8.12
C VAL A 65 -6.85 4.05 7.14
N GLU A 66 -6.98 5.33 7.51
CA GLU A 66 -6.47 6.45 6.74
C GLU A 66 -4.99 6.73 7.04
N MET A 67 -4.18 6.81 5.99
CA MET A 67 -2.73 7.07 6.04
C MET A 67 -2.23 8.09 5.01
N GLY A 68 -3.14 8.86 4.42
CA GLY A 68 -2.88 9.85 3.37
C GLY A 68 -3.53 9.52 2.03
N GLN A 69 -4.17 8.37 1.86
CA GLN A 69 -4.75 7.87 0.61
C GLN A 69 -6.21 8.25 0.35
N GLY A 70 -6.92 8.83 1.31
CA GLY A 70 -8.28 9.38 1.11
C GLY A 70 -9.39 8.32 1.15
N ILE A 71 -9.14 7.19 1.80
CA ILE A 71 -10.10 6.07 1.84
C ILE A 71 -11.37 6.44 2.60
N TYR A 72 -11.28 7.26 3.65
CA TYR A 72 -12.45 7.69 4.43
C TYR A 72 -13.46 8.44 3.56
N THR A 73 -12.95 9.31 2.71
CA THR A 73 -13.77 10.11 1.80
C THR A 73 -14.35 9.22 0.70
N ALA A 74 -13.52 8.40 0.04
CA ALA A 74 -13.98 7.58 -1.06
C ALA A 74 -15.05 6.54 -0.63
N VAL A 75 -14.88 5.87 0.51
CA VAL A 75 -15.87 4.92 1.02
C VAL A 75 -17.14 5.65 1.49
N ALA A 76 -17.01 6.81 2.13
CA ALA A 76 -18.16 7.65 2.48
C ALA A 76 -18.96 8.09 1.25
N MET A 77 -18.30 8.37 0.12
CA MET A 77 -18.98 8.69 -1.15
C MET A 77 -19.79 7.52 -1.69
N LEU A 78 -19.28 6.28 -1.60
CA LEU A 78 -20.03 5.08 -1.99
C LEU A 78 -21.33 4.95 -1.19
N LEU A 79 -21.22 5.15 0.12
CA LEU A 79 -22.36 5.07 1.02
C LEU A 79 -23.34 6.22 0.77
N ALA A 80 -22.86 7.46 0.69
CA ALA A 80 -23.67 8.66 0.50
C ALA A 80 -24.46 8.63 -0.82
N GLU A 81 -23.82 8.16 -1.89
CA GLU A 81 -24.44 7.99 -3.20
C GLU A 81 -25.67 7.10 -3.14
N GLU A 82 -25.53 5.93 -2.50
CA GLU A 82 -26.61 4.96 -2.40
C GLU A 82 -27.63 5.31 -1.32
N LEU A 83 -27.25 6.05 -0.28
CA LEU A 83 -28.19 6.58 0.70
C LEU A 83 -28.95 7.81 0.22
N GLU A 84 -28.62 8.38 -0.96
CA GLU A 84 -29.18 9.65 -1.43
C GLU A 84 -29.02 10.78 -0.39
N VAL A 85 -27.84 10.88 0.23
CA VAL A 85 -27.49 11.96 1.17
C VAL A 85 -26.34 12.82 0.64
N PRO A 86 -26.29 14.11 0.99
CA PRO A 86 -25.10 14.91 0.77
C PRO A 86 -23.92 14.37 1.59
N ILE A 87 -22.70 14.48 1.06
CA ILE A 87 -21.51 13.90 1.70
C ILE A 87 -21.21 14.51 3.08
N ASP A 88 -21.62 15.75 3.33
CA ASP A 88 -21.43 16.44 4.61
C ASP A 88 -22.34 15.91 5.74
N GLN A 89 -23.32 15.07 5.40
CA GLN A 89 -24.13 14.31 6.36
C GLN A 89 -23.48 13.00 6.79
N VAL A 90 -22.34 12.60 6.20
CA VAL A 90 -21.60 11.41 6.61
C VAL A 90 -20.42 11.80 7.50
N THR A 91 -20.29 11.11 8.61
CA THR A 91 -19.14 11.14 9.53
C THR A 91 -18.52 9.77 9.59
N VAL A 92 -17.22 9.71 9.93
CA VAL A 92 -16.46 8.46 9.90
C VAL A 92 -15.94 8.15 11.29
N GLU A 93 -16.12 6.91 11.72
CA GLU A 93 -15.54 6.35 12.95
C GLU A 93 -14.74 5.10 12.59
N HIS A 94 -13.63 4.85 13.29
CA HIS A 94 -12.87 3.62 13.08
C HIS A 94 -13.67 2.41 13.55
N ALA A 95 -13.69 1.34 12.74
CA ALA A 95 -14.21 0.06 13.20
C ALA A 95 -13.32 -0.50 14.34
N PRO A 96 -13.91 -1.18 15.34
CA PRO A 96 -13.15 -1.94 16.31
C PRO A 96 -12.37 -3.08 15.62
N ALA A 97 -11.39 -3.65 16.32
CA ALA A 97 -10.63 -4.80 15.84
C ALA A 97 -11.48 -6.09 15.87
N GLU A 98 -12.44 -6.22 14.96
CA GLU A 98 -13.35 -7.37 14.84
C GLU A 98 -13.35 -7.92 13.41
N PRO A 99 -12.34 -8.73 13.03
CA PRO A 99 -12.22 -9.25 11.67
C PRO A 99 -13.44 -10.06 11.20
N SER A 100 -14.18 -10.70 12.11
CA SER A 100 -15.42 -11.42 11.80
C SER A 100 -16.50 -10.53 11.17
N LEU A 101 -16.52 -9.24 11.51
CA LEU A 101 -17.48 -8.24 11.00
C LEU A 101 -16.88 -7.33 9.94
N TYR A 102 -15.59 -6.99 10.08
CA TYR A 102 -14.94 -5.93 9.31
C TYR A 102 -13.83 -6.42 8.37
N SER A 103 -13.74 -7.74 8.12
CA SER A 103 -12.74 -8.26 7.18
C SER A 103 -12.91 -7.67 5.78
N ASN A 104 -11.78 -7.38 5.14
CA ASN A 104 -11.73 -7.15 3.71
C ASN A 104 -12.15 -8.46 3.00
N PRO A 105 -13.23 -8.46 2.21
CA PRO A 105 -13.80 -9.69 1.65
C PRO A 105 -12.87 -10.40 0.65
N LEU A 106 -11.85 -9.71 0.12
CA LEU A 106 -10.87 -10.30 -0.79
C LEU A 106 -9.65 -10.89 -0.06
N LEU A 107 -9.44 -10.55 1.22
CA LEU A 107 -8.32 -11.04 2.02
C LEU A 107 -8.73 -11.90 3.22
N GLY A 108 -9.98 -11.78 3.69
CA GLY A 108 -10.48 -12.51 4.86
C GLY A 108 -9.91 -12.03 6.20
N ASP A 109 -9.39 -10.80 6.26
CA ASP A 109 -8.84 -10.18 7.48
C ASP A 109 -9.15 -8.67 7.50
N GLN A 110 -9.12 -8.02 8.66
CA GLN A 110 -9.36 -6.58 8.80
C GLN A 110 -8.06 -5.81 8.53
N ILE A 111 -7.86 -5.48 7.26
CA ILE A 111 -6.59 -4.99 6.72
C ILE A 111 -6.79 -3.87 5.70
N THR A 112 -5.89 -2.89 5.73
CA THR A 112 -5.74 -1.88 4.66
C THR A 112 -4.43 -2.09 3.92
N GLY A 113 -4.46 -2.74 2.75
CA GLY A 113 -3.27 -3.06 1.95
C GLY A 113 -3.60 -3.65 0.58
N GLY A 114 -2.57 -3.95 -0.22
CA GLY A 114 -2.67 -4.62 -1.54
C GLY A 114 -3.49 -3.87 -2.60
N SER A 115 -3.69 -2.56 -2.40
CA SER A 115 -4.62 -1.73 -3.16
C SER A 115 -6.05 -2.29 -3.24
N LEU A 116 -6.52 -3.00 -2.19
CA LEU A 116 -7.83 -3.65 -2.16
C LEU A 116 -8.94 -2.84 -1.47
N ALA A 117 -8.61 -1.71 -0.84
CA ALA A 117 -9.56 -0.99 0.01
C ALA A 117 -10.86 -0.59 -0.74
N ILE A 118 -10.78 0.00 -1.93
CA ILE A 118 -11.96 0.28 -2.76
C ILE A 118 -12.44 -0.96 -3.51
N ARG A 119 -11.53 -1.73 -4.12
CA ARG A 119 -11.87 -2.92 -4.93
C ARG A 119 -12.74 -3.93 -4.18
N ALA A 120 -12.44 -4.13 -2.90
CA ALA A 120 -13.13 -5.09 -2.05
C ALA A 120 -14.47 -4.57 -1.54
N VAL A 121 -14.56 -3.27 -1.21
CA VAL A 121 -15.73 -2.70 -0.54
C VAL A 121 -16.68 -1.96 -1.50
N TYR A 122 -16.33 -1.79 -2.78
CA TYR A 122 -17.12 -1.05 -3.75
C TYR A 122 -18.58 -1.52 -3.80
N ASP A 123 -18.80 -2.80 -4.09
CA ASP A 123 -20.15 -3.37 -4.15
C ASP A 123 -20.74 -3.52 -2.74
N GLN A 124 -19.93 -3.83 -1.71
CA GLN A 124 -20.39 -4.04 -0.33
C GLN A 124 -21.00 -2.76 0.28
N MET A 125 -20.29 -1.63 0.17
CA MET A 125 -20.72 -0.36 0.75
C MET A 125 -21.89 0.22 -0.01
N ARG A 126 -21.92 0.05 -1.34
CA ARG A 126 -23.05 0.45 -2.14
C ARG A 126 -24.31 -0.33 -1.79
N LYS A 127 -24.20 -1.65 -1.62
CA LYS A 127 -25.32 -2.49 -1.17
C LYS A 127 -25.77 -2.11 0.24
N ALA A 128 -24.84 -1.89 1.17
CA ALA A 128 -25.17 -1.42 2.51
C ALA A 128 -26.01 -0.12 2.49
N GLY A 129 -25.59 0.87 1.68
CA GLY A 129 -26.34 2.11 1.49
C GLY A 129 -27.71 1.89 0.82
N ALA A 130 -27.77 1.09 -0.23
CA ALA A 130 -29.02 0.81 -0.95
C ALA A 130 -30.04 0.09 -0.06
N SER A 131 -29.61 -0.90 0.72
CA SER A 131 -30.44 -1.63 1.68
C SER A 131 -31.00 -0.69 2.75
N ALA A 132 -30.16 0.15 3.34
CA ALA A 132 -30.59 1.14 4.33
C ALA A 132 -31.58 2.16 3.73
N ARG A 133 -31.32 2.68 2.53
CA ARG A 133 -32.24 3.56 1.78
C ARG A 133 -33.60 2.90 1.58
N THR A 134 -33.62 1.64 1.13
CA THR A 134 -34.87 0.90 0.89
C THR A 134 -35.66 0.67 2.17
N MET A 135 -34.98 0.35 3.28
CA MET A 135 -35.65 0.22 4.59
C MET A 135 -36.30 1.54 5.03
N LEU A 136 -35.61 2.67 4.86
CA LEU A 136 -36.14 4.00 5.18
C LEU A 136 -37.34 4.36 4.29
N VAL A 137 -37.26 4.11 2.97
CA VAL A 137 -38.38 4.34 2.05
C VAL A 137 -39.59 3.48 2.42
N ASN A 138 -39.39 2.20 2.74
CA ASN A 138 -40.46 1.30 3.15
C ASN A 138 -41.09 1.71 4.49
N ALA A 139 -40.28 2.21 5.43
CA ALA A 139 -40.77 2.72 6.71
C ALA A 139 -41.69 3.94 6.50
N ALA A 140 -41.23 4.93 5.72
CA ALA A 140 -42.04 6.10 5.41
C ALA A 140 -43.33 5.74 4.65
N ALA A 141 -43.24 4.87 3.64
CA ALA A 141 -44.39 4.42 2.86
C ALA A 141 -45.44 3.72 3.73
N ARG A 142 -44.98 2.88 4.68
CA ARG A 142 -45.85 2.23 5.68
C ARG A 142 -46.50 3.24 6.62
N ASP A 143 -45.73 4.19 7.15
CA ASP A 143 -46.23 5.23 8.06
C ASP A 143 -47.24 6.16 7.36
N TRP A 144 -47.11 6.29 6.04
CA TRP A 144 -47.94 7.12 5.18
C TRP A 144 -49.12 6.42 4.53
N ASP A 145 -49.22 5.09 4.69
CA ASP A 145 -50.18 4.20 4.01
C ASP A 145 -50.21 4.40 2.48
N VAL A 146 -49.03 4.36 1.86
CA VAL A 146 -48.85 4.46 0.39
C VAL A 146 -47.93 3.36 -0.15
N PRO A 147 -47.99 3.05 -1.45
CA PRO A 147 -47.02 2.16 -2.08
C PRO A 147 -45.57 2.68 -1.95
N ALA A 148 -44.61 1.80 -1.72
CA ALA A 148 -43.20 2.19 -1.56
C ALA A 148 -42.57 2.74 -2.84
N ASP A 149 -43.03 2.29 -4.01
CA ASP A 149 -42.57 2.73 -5.33
C ASP A 149 -43.06 4.14 -5.71
N THR A 150 -44.00 4.73 -4.96
CA THR A 150 -44.39 6.14 -5.10
C THR A 150 -43.56 7.06 -4.19
N CYS A 151 -42.69 6.51 -3.35
CA CYS A 151 -41.80 7.24 -2.46
C CYS A 151 -40.37 7.24 -3.00
N LYS A 152 -39.65 8.35 -2.85
CA LYS A 152 -38.25 8.48 -3.27
C LYS A 152 -37.37 9.00 -2.14
N ALA A 153 -36.13 8.53 -2.11
CA ALA A 153 -35.09 9.07 -1.28
C ALA A 153 -34.45 10.30 -1.95
N ASP A 154 -34.29 11.40 -1.21
CA ASP A 154 -33.70 12.64 -1.72
C ASP A 154 -33.12 13.50 -0.60
N ALA A 155 -31.80 13.68 -0.63
CA ALA A 155 -31.03 14.50 0.30
C ALA A 155 -31.31 14.18 1.79
N GLY A 156 -31.21 12.91 2.18
CA GLY A 156 -31.43 12.45 3.57
C GLY A 156 -32.89 12.46 4.03
N HIS A 157 -33.83 12.50 3.08
CA HIS A 157 -35.26 12.45 3.36
C HIS A 157 -35.95 11.42 2.47
N VAL A 158 -37.09 10.92 2.92
CA VAL A 158 -38.06 10.26 2.04
C VAL A 158 -39.11 11.28 1.62
N VAL A 159 -39.50 11.26 0.34
CA VAL A 159 -40.44 12.19 -0.27
C VAL A 159 -41.53 11.39 -1.00
N HIS A 160 -42.79 11.70 -0.77
CA HIS A 160 -43.93 11.19 -1.53
C HIS A 160 -44.54 12.33 -2.38
N GLU A 161 -44.12 12.41 -3.64
CA GLU A 161 -44.41 13.55 -4.54
C GLU A 161 -45.91 13.85 -4.68
N ALA A 162 -46.73 12.81 -4.85
CA ALA A 162 -48.17 12.96 -5.06
C ALA A 162 -48.89 13.66 -3.89
N SER A 163 -48.37 13.53 -2.67
CA SER A 163 -48.92 14.19 -1.47
C SER A 163 -48.13 15.40 -1.00
N GLY A 164 -46.93 15.63 -1.52
CA GLY A 164 -45.97 16.63 -1.00
C GLY A 164 -45.37 16.29 0.37
N ARG A 165 -45.66 15.13 0.97
CA ARG A 165 -45.09 14.69 2.25
C ARG A 165 -43.58 14.46 2.12
N ARG A 166 -42.83 14.90 3.13
CA ARG A 166 -41.38 14.74 3.27
C ARG A 166 -41.06 14.47 4.74
N VAL A 167 -40.15 13.54 5.00
CA VAL A 167 -39.71 13.16 6.37
C VAL A 167 -38.22 12.88 6.36
N ALA A 168 -37.50 13.34 7.40
CA ALA A 168 -36.07 13.12 7.53
C ALA A 168 -35.77 11.67 7.95
N TYR A 169 -34.61 11.13 7.57
CA TYR A 169 -34.21 9.77 7.95
C TYR A 169 -34.17 9.53 9.46
N GLY A 170 -33.72 10.53 10.24
CA GLY A 170 -33.68 10.45 11.71
C GLY A 170 -35.05 10.20 12.35
N GLU A 171 -36.14 10.66 11.72
CA GLU A 171 -37.51 10.45 12.21
C GLU A 171 -38.05 9.06 11.89
N LEU A 172 -37.42 8.33 10.94
CA LEU A 172 -37.86 7.02 10.49
C LEU A 172 -37.17 5.86 11.21
N ILE A 173 -36.16 6.13 12.04
CA ILE A 173 -35.26 5.10 12.59
C ILE A 173 -36.00 4.00 13.36
N GLN A 174 -37.03 4.34 14.14
CA GLN A 174 -37.80 3.36 14.90
C GLN A 174 -38.65 2.46 13.99
N SER A 175 -39.33 3.07 13.01
CA SER A 175 -40.12 2.35 12.00
C SER A 175 -39.23 1.47 11.12
N ALA A 176 -38.06 1.97 10.73
CA ALA A 176 -37.09 1.26 9.90
C ALA A 176 -36.41 0.09 10.62
N ALA A 177 -36.12 0.22 11.92
CA ALA A 177 -35.55 -0.85 12.74
C ALA A 177 -36.48 -2.08 12.87
N ALA A 178 -37.78 -1.90 12.66
CA ALA A 178 -38.76 -2.99 12.68
C ALA A 178 -38.89 -3.74 11.34
N ILE A 179 -38.15 -3.31 10.30
CA ILE A 179 -38.14 -3.91 8.97
C ILE A 179 -36.93 -4.85 8.87
N SER A 180 -37.12 -6.05 8.31
CA SER A 180 -36.01 -6.96 8.04
C SER A 180 -35.08 -6.39 6.97
N VAL A 181 -33.77 -6.53 7.17
CA VAL A 181 -32.76 -6.07 6.20
C VAL A 181 -32.97 -6.75 4.84
N LEU A 182 -33.11 -5.93 3.79
CA LEU A 182 -33.20 -6.42 2.42
C LEU A 182 -31.79 -6.70 1.88
N GLN A 183 -31.52 -7.96 1.51
CA GLN A 183 -30.19 -8.39 1.05
C GLN A 183 -29.85 -7.96 -0.38
N ASP A 184 -30.86 -7.79 -1.24
CA ASP A 184 -30.69 -7.52 -2.67
C ASP A 184 -31.37 -6.20 -3.09
N ALA A 185 -31.04 -5.11 -2.40
CA ALA A 185 -31.49 -3.79 -2.81
C ALA A 185 -30.84 -3.39 -4.15
N PRO A 186 -31.62 -2.87 -5.13
CA PRO A 186 -31.06 -2.44 -6.41
C PRO A 186 -30.11 -1.27 -6.22
N LEU A 187 -28.92 -1.38 -6.83
CA LEU A 187 -27.92 -0.33 -6.85
C LEU A 187 -28.25 0.73 -7.91
N LYS A 188 -27.77 1.95 -7.71
CA LYS A 188 -27.86 3.01 -8.72
C LYS A 188 -27.00 2.68 -9.94
N GLU A 189 -27.43 3.09 -11.13
CA GLU A 189 -26.58 3.02 -12.32
C GLU A 189 -25.51 4.11 -12.29
N ALA A 190 -24.32 3.84 -12.85
CA ALA A 190 -23.22 4.79 -12.80
C ALA A 190 -23.55 6.14 -13.45
N SER A 191 -24.42 6.16 -14.46
CA SER A 191 -24.89 7.37 -15.12
C SER A 191 -25.81 8.24 -14.25
N SER A 192 -26.30 7.74 -13.12
CA SER A 192 -27.15 8.49 -12.17
C SER A 192 -26.41 8.90 -10.89
N PHE A 193 -25.09 8.67 -10.83
CA PHE A 193 -24.28 9.10 -9.70
C PHE A 193 -24.27 10.63 -9.56
N LYS A 194 -24.44 11.11 -8.33
CA LYS A 194 -24.43 12.53 -7.96
C LYS A 194 -23.16 12.93 -7.19
N VAL A 195 -22.56 11.98 -6.47
CA VAL A 195 -21.41 12.14 -5.58
C VAL A 195 -20.21 11.34 -6.11
N ILE A 196 -20.39 10.06 -6.45
CA ILE A 196 -19.31 9.24 -7.04
C ILE A 196 -18.83 9.87 -8.35
N GLY A 197 -17.51 9.99 -8.51
CA GLY A 197 -16.87 10.59 -9.68
C GLY A 197 -16.70 12.11 -9.59
N THR A 198 -17.19 12.76 -8.53
CA THR A 198 -17.03 14.21 -8.32
C THR A 198 -15.83 14.53 -7.41
N PRO A 199 -15.14 15.68 -7.59
CA PRO A 199 -13.98 16.05 -6.78
C PRO A 199 -14.41 16.53 -5.39
N VAL A 200 -14.63 15.58 -4.48
CA VAL A 200 -15.00 15.87 -3.08
C VAL A 200 -13.74 16.14 -2.25
N ARG A 201 -13.77 17.22 -1.46
CA ARG A 201 -12.70 17.49 -0.49
C ARG A 201 -12.70 16.44 0.61
N ARG A 202 -11.50 16.09 1.07
CA ARG A 202 -11.30 15.07 2.09
C ARG A 202 -11.99 15.38 3.41
N LEU A 203 -12.77 14.42 3.91
CA LEU A 203 -13.50 14.52 5.20
C LEU A 203 -12.56 14.65 6.41
N ASP A 204 -11.37 14.07 6.31
CA ASP A 204 -10.33 14.05 7.34
C ASP A 204 -9.37 15.25 7.27
N SER A 205 -9.53 16.16 6.29
CA SER A 205 -8.67 17.35 6.16
C SER A 205 -8.81 18.35 7.32
N PRO A 206 -10.01 18.73 7.78
CA PRO A 206 -10.17 19.75 8.82
C PRO A 206 -9.39 19.45 10.11
N GLU A 207 -9.44 18.21 10.59
CA GLU A 207 -8.73 17.79 11.79
C GLU A 207 -7.21 17.71 11.60
N LYS A 208 -6.74 17.43 10.39
CA LYS A 208 -5.30 17.37 10.08
C LYS A 208 -4.66 18.75 10.03
N VAL A 209 -5.37 19.76 9.53
CA VAL A 209 -4.82 21.12 9.37
C VAL A 209 -4.91 21.97 10.64
N ASN A 210 -5.80 21.64 11.57
CA ASN A 210 -5.95 22.35 12.84
C ASN A 210 -5.23 21.66 14.03
N GLY A 211 -4.61 20.50 13.81
CA GLY A 211 -3.89 19.74 14.82
C GLY A 211 -4.77 18.93 15.79
N SER A 212 -6.07 18.77 15.52
CA SER A 212 -6.95 17.96 16.36
C SER A 212 -6.96 16.47 16.00
N ALA A 213 -6.50 16.12 14.79
CA ALA A 213 -6.34 14.75 14.31
C ALA A 213 -5.49 13.93 15.30
N LYS A 214 -5.89 12.68 15.54
CA LYS A 214 -5.19 11.76 16.43
C LYS A 214 -4.44 10.70 15.64
N PHE A 215 -3.12 10.76 15.67
CA PHE A 215 -2.24 9.70 15.19
C PHE A 215 -1.86 8.75 16.33
N GLY A 216 -1.31 7.58 16.01
CA GLY A 216 -0.86 6.61 17.03
C GLY A 216 0.08 7.26 18.06
N ILE A 217 0.98 8.13 17.60
CA ILE A 217 1.93 8.83 18.46
C ILE A 217 1.27 9.86 19.38
N ASP A 218 0.03 10.28 19.15
CA ASP A 218 -0.66 11.26 19.99
C ASP A 218 -1.33 10.63 21.22
N ALA A 219 -1.38 9.30 21.29
CA ALA A 219 -1.97 8.57 22.40
C ALA A 219 -1.29 8.95 23.73
N ARG A 220 -2.12 9.40 24.68
CA ARG A 220 -1.73 9.81 26.03
C ARG A 220 -2.82 9.42 27.04
N PRO A 221 -3.04 8.13 27.29
CA PRO A 221 -3.94 7.71 28.35
C PRO A 221 -3.49 8.29 29.70
N GLU A 222 -4.42 8.37 30.65
CA GLU A 222 -4.11 8.89 31.99
C GLU A 222 -2.99 8.10 32.65
N GLY A 223 -2.01 8.80 33.23
CA GLY A 223 -0.86 8.18 33.90
C GLY A 223 0.23 7.63 32.97
N VAL A 224 0.21 7.93 31.67
CA VAL A 224 1.19 7.39 30.71
C VAL A 224 2.64 7.75 31.05
N SER A 225 3.50 6.73 31.09
CA SER A 225 4.96 6.86 31.08
C SER A 225 5.50 6.80 29.64
N TYR A 226 6.71 7.30 29.42
CA TYR A 226 7.32 7.41 28.10
C TYR A 226 8.58 6.56 28.02
N ALA A 227 8.68 5.72 26.99
CA ALA A 227 9.83 4.87 26.77
C ALA A 227 10.53 5.21 25.44
N ALA A 228 11.86 5.37 25.51
CA ALA A 228 12.74 5.39 24.35
C ALA A 228 13.45 4.04 24.27
N ILE A 229 13.52 3.45 23.07
CA ILE A 229 14.07 2.12 22.81
C ILE A 229 15.36 2.21 21.99
N ALA A 230 16.31 1.31 22.25
CA ALA A 230 17.43 0.97 21.39
C ALA A 230 17.42 -0.54 21.12
N ILE A 231 17.46 -0.93 19.85
CA ILE A 231 17.49 -2.32 19.41
C ILE A 231 18.93 -2.72 19.04
N CYS A 232 19.27 -3.99 19.17
CA CYS A 232 20.57 -4.50 18.77
C CYS A 232 20.82 -4.18 17.29
N PRO A 233 21.90 -3.43 16.96
CA PRO A 233 22.14 -3.00 15.58
C PRO A 233 22.61 -4.14 14.68
N HIS A 234 23.11 -5.24 15.26
CA HIS A 234 23.68 -6.35 14.50
C HIS A 234 22.61 -7.41 14.18
N PHE A 235 22.55 -7.83 12.92
CA PHE A 235 21.63 -8.86 12.45
C PHE A 235 21.73 -10.15 13.28
N GLY A 236 20.59 -10.58 13.82
CA GLY A 236 20.47 -11.75 14.70
C GLY A 236 21.16 -11.60 16.06
N GLY A 237 21.61 -10.39 16.40
CA GLY A 237 22.30 -10.09 17.64
C GLY A 237 21.38 -10.00 18.85
N LYS A 238 22.01 -9.91 20.03
CA LYS A 238 21.33 -9.91 21.33
C LYS A 238 21.94 -8.89 22.27
N LEU A 239 21.20 -8.53 23.31
CA LEU A 239 21.73 -7.78 24.43
C LEU A 239 22.71 -8.66 25.22
N GLY A 240 23.98 -8.26 25.27
CA GLY A 240 24.98 -8.91 26.11
C GLY A 240 24.95 -8.33 27.52
N ARG A 241 25.35 -7.06 27.65
CA ARG A 241 25.42 -6.36 28.94
C ARG A 241 24.90 -4.94 28.82
N VAL A 242 24.25 -4.45 29.87
CA VAL A 242 23.88 -3.03 30.01
C VAL A 242 24.30 -2.52 31.38
N GLU A 243 24.97 -1.37 31.40
CA GLU A 243 25.18 -0.59 32.62
C GLU A 243 24.21 0.59 32.64
N ASP A 244 23.32 0.61 33.63
CA ASP A 244 22.18 1.52 33.69
C ASP A 244 22.30 2.63 34.74
N GLY A 245 23.31 2.57 35.62
CA GLY A 245 23.53 3.54 36.69
C GLY A 245 23.48 5.01 36.25
N PRO A 246 24.20 5.42 35.20
CA PRO A 246 24.12 6.79 34.68
C PRO A 246 22.74 7.16 34.15
N ALA A 247 22.02 6.23 33.51
CA ALA A 247 20.65 6.46 33.04
C ALA A 247 19.67 6.64 34.20
N MET A 248 19.78 5.81 35.24
CA MET A 248 18.96 5.91 36.45
C MET A 248 19.21 7.19 37.25
N ALA A 249 20.39 7.82 37.08
CA ALA A 249 20.70 9.13 37.66
C ALA A 249 20.05 10.32 36.92
N VAL A 250 19.54 10.12 35.70
CA VAL A 250 18.85 11.17 34.93
C VAL A 250 17.50 11.46 35.57
N LYS A 251 17.27 12.72 35.97
CA LYS A 251 16.00 13.14 36.58
C LYS A 251 14.81 12.79 35.69
N GLY A 252 13.87 12.03 36.25
CA GLY A 252 12.64 11.60 35.60
C GLY A 252 12.71 10.22 34.96
N VAL A 253 13.89 9.60 34.87
CA VAL A 253 14.01 8.17 34.55
C VAL A 253 13.48 7.34 35.71
N ARG A 254 12.70 6.31 35.38
CA ARG A 254 12.00 5.45 36.34
C ARG A 254 12.48 4.02 36.29
N GLN A 255 12.77 3.52 35.10
CA GLN A 255 13.11 2.12 34.90
C GLN A 255 13.91 1.96 33.61
N VAL A 256 14.83 1.00 33.63
CA VAL A 256 15.45 0.45 32.42
C VAL A 256 14.90 -0.96 32.24
N VAL A 257 14.34 -1.22 31.07
CA VAL A 257 13.69 -2.49 30.70
C VAL A 257 14.53 -3.16 29.63
N THR A 258 14.88 -4.42 29.84
CA THR A 258 15.64 -5.22 28.88
C THR A 258 14.77 -6.33 28.31
N ILE A 259 14.94 -6.61 27.04
CA ILE A 259 14.47 -7.83 26.36
C ILE A 259 15.65 -8.45 25.61
N GLU A 260 15.44 -9.59 24.94
CA GLU A 260 16.51 -10.37 24.30
C GLU A 260 17.39 -9.53 23.35
N ASP A 261 16.78 -8.65 22.57
CA ASP A 261 17.40 -7.92 21.46
C ASP A 261 17.26 -6.39 21.59
N ALA A 262 16.74 -5.88 22.71
CA ALA A 262 16.56 -4.44 22.89
C ALA A 262 16.60 -4.00 24.36
N VAL A 263 16.86 -2.71 24.56
CA VAL A 263 16.73 -2.03 25.85
C VAL A 263 15.87 -0.79 25.69
N ALA A 264 15.03 -0.52 26.69
CA ALA A 264 14.18 0.67 26.73
C ALA A 264 14.33 1.41 28.06
N VAL A 265 14.34 2.73 28.01
CA VAL A 265 14.36 3.59 29.20
C VAL A 265 13.00 4.24 29.37
N VAL A 266 12.32 3.91 30.47
CA VAL A 266 11.01 4.42 30.85
C VAL A 266 11.18 5.63 31.77
N ALA A 267 10.45 6.71 31.48
CA ALA A 267 10.56 7.97 32.19
C ALA A 267 9.23 8.75 32.23
N ASP A 268 9.21 9.82 33.02
CA ASP A 268 8.05 10.73 33.16
C ASP A 268 7.71 11.50 31.89
N ASN A 269 8.66 11.64 30.95
CA ASN A 269 8.48 12.35 29.69
C ASN A 269 9.50 11.88 28.64
N THR A 270 9.20 12.12 27.37
CA THR A 270 10.05 11.75 26.23
C THR A 270 11.49 12.29 26.34
N GLY A 271 11.67 13.49 26.87
CA GLY A 271 12.99 14.11 27.01
C GLY A 271 13.88 13.36 28.00
N ALA A 272 13.34 12.99 29.16
CA ALA A 272 14.03 12.19 30.16
C ALA A 272 14.32 10.77 29.65
N ALA A 273 13.36 10.13 28.99
CA ALA A 273 13.55 8.79 28.39
C ALA A 273 14.72 8.77 27.40
N ARG A 274 14.76 9.74 26.47
CA ARG A 274 15.86 9.86 25.49
C ARG A 274 17.21 10.16 26.12
N LYS A 275 17.25 11.05 27.11
CA LYS A 275 18.49 11.37 27.85
C LYS A 275 19.00 10.16 28.64
N GLY A 276 18.10 9.40 29.27
CA GLY A 276 18.45 8.18 29.97
C GLY A 276 18.96 7.10 29.01
N LEU A 277 18.29 6.89 27.87
CA LEU A 277 18.74 5.94 26.85
C LEU A 277 20.14 6.30 26.34
N ALA A 278 20.41 7.57 26.06
CA ALA A 278 21.72 8.05 25.63
C ALA A 278 22.81 7.94 26.72
N ALA A 279 22.44 7.75 27.99
CA ALA A 279 23.36 7.58 29.10
C ALA A 279 23.66 6.10 29.43
N LEU A 280 22.99 5.15 28.78
CA LEU A 280 23.32 3.73 28.92
C LEU A 280 24.67 3.42 28.28
N ALA A 281 25.44 2.54 28.91
CA ALA A 281 26.50 1.81 28.24
C ALA A 281 25.98 0.42 27.88
N ILE A 282 25.81 0.15 26.58
CA ILE A 282 25.23 -1.09 26.07
C ILE A 282 26.28 -1.86 25.30
N GLU A 283 26.49 -3.12 25.66
CA GLU A 283 27.31 -4.08 24.95
C GLU A 283 26.38 -5.07 24.24
N TRP A 284 26.47 -5.08 22.91
CA TRP A 284 25.71 -5.98 22.05
C TRP A 284 26.55 -7.19 21.65
N GLU A 285 25.91 -8.36 21.61
CA GLU A 285 26.48 -9.56 21.02
C GLU A 285 26.02 -9.67 19.56
N LYS A 286 26.98 -9.87 18.65
CA LYS A 286 26.69 -10.07 17.23
C LYS A 286 26.02 -11.42 16.98
N GLY A 287 25.04 -11.45 16.08
CA GLY A 287 24.50 -12.70 15.54
C GLY A 287 25.43 -13.36 14.52
N ALA A 288 25.01 -14.50 13.97
CA ALA A 288 25.80 -15.26 12.99
C ALA A 288 26.15 -14.44 11.73
N ASP A 289 25.25 -13.55 11.33
CA ASP A 289 25.39 -12.65 10.18
C ASP A 289 25.90 -11.24 10.58
N GLY A 290 26.39 -11.07 11.81
CA GLY A 290 26.81 -9.77 12.38
C GLY A 290 28.11 -9.18 11.80
N ASN A 291 28.66 -9.73 10.72
CA ASN A 291 29.85 -9.21 10.02
C ASN A 291 29.59 -8.94 8.53
N LEU A 292 28.35 -9.06 8.06
CA LEU A 292 28.04 -8.84 6.65
C LEU A 292 28.19 -7.37 6.26
N THR A 293 28.61 -7.16 5.02
CA THR A 293 28.63 -5.86 4.34
C THR A 293 27.63 -5.85 3.19
N ILE A 294 27.28 -4.67 2.68
CA ILE A 294 26.43 -4.57 1.49
C ILE A 294 27.04 -5.30 0.28
N ASP A 295 28.36 -5.23 0.10
CA ASP A 295 29.07 -5.92 -0.99
C ASP A 295 28.89 -7.44 -0.89
N ASP A 296 28.91 -8.00 0.32
CA ASP A 296 28.64 -9.43 0.53
C ASP A 296 27.19 -9.80 0.13
N LEU A 297 26.21 -8.94 0.46
CA LEU A 297 24.80 -9.18 0.14
C LEU A 297 24.55 -9.08 -1.36
N GLU A 298 25.15 -8.10 -2.02
CA GLU A 298 25.06 -7.94 -3.47
C GLU A 298 25.71 -9.10 -4.21
N ALA A 299 26.92 -9.53 -3.80
CA ALA A 299 27.58 -10.70 -4.38
C ALA A 299 26.75 -11.98 -4.23
N ARG A 300 26.16 -12.22 -3.05
CA ARG A 300 25.24 -13.36 -2.82
C ARG A 300 24.02 -13.34 -3.74
N MET A 301 23.48 -12.15 -4.00
CA MET A 301 22.34 -11.96 -4.90
C MET A 301 22.73 -12.23 -6.36
N GLU A 302 23.91 -11.79 -6.79
CA GLU A 302 24.42 -12.06 -8.13
C GLU A 302 24.69 -13.56 -8.34
N ASP A 303 25.34 -14.23 -7.38
CA ASP A 303 25.62 -15.66 -7.45
C ASP A 303 24.34 -16.50 -7.56
N ALA A 304 23.25 -16.05 -6.93
CA ALA A 304 21.96 -16.72 -6.98
C ALA A 304 21.36 -16.81 -8.40
N VAL A 305 21.86 -16.04 -9.38
CA VAL A 305 21.45 -16.16 -10.78
C VAL A 305 21.76 -17.54 -11.36
N ASN A 306 22.76 -18.24 -10.82
CA ASN A 306 23.15 -19.59 -11.24
C ASN A 306 22.48 -20.69 -10.39
N GLY A 307 21.68 -20.30 -9.40
CA GLY A 307 21.01 -21.19 -8.48
C GLY A 307 19.75 -21.86 -9.03
N GLN A 308 19.08 -22.61 -8.16
CA GLN A 308 17.78 -23.20 -8.44
C GLN A 308 16.70 -22.10 -8.55
N ALA A 309 15.81 -22.26 -9.52
CA ALA A 309 14.67 -21.37 -9.72
C ALA A 309 13.40 -22.18 -9.99
N LEU A 310 12.26 -21.61 -9.60
CA LEU A 310 10.94 -22.18 -9.81
C LEU A 310 10.27 -21.51 -11.02
N ALA A 311 9.85 -22.30 -12.00
CA ALA A 311 9.17 -21.77 -13.18
C ALA A 311 7.78 -21.18 -12.81
N HIS A 312 7.51 -19.95 -13.22
CA HIS A 312 6.25 -19.24 -13.00
C HIS A 312 5.41 -19.18 -14.29
N ILE A 313 5.98 -18.64 -15.38
CA ILE A 313 5.39 -18.66 -16.72
C ILE A 313 6.23 -19.53 -17.64
N ASN A 314 5.55 -20.36 -18.44
CA ASN A 314 6.16 -21.14 -19.50
C ASN A 314 5.17 -21.22 -20.68
N GLU A 315 5.26 -20.25 -21.57
CA GLU A 315 4.42 -20.10 -22.76
C GLU A 315 5.31 -20.22 -24.02
N GLY A 316 4.91 -21.06 -24.98
CA GLY A 316 5.70 -21.30 -26.19
C GLY A 316 6.95 -22.16 -25.95
N ASP A 317 7.96 -22.01 -26.82
CA ASP A 317 9.24 -22.73 -26.76
C ASP A 317 10.41 -21.73 -26.85
N VAL A 318 10.76 -21.16 -25.70
CA VAL A 318 11.80 -20.13 -25.58
C VAL A 318 13.17 -20.68 -25.99
N ASP A 319 13.52 -21.89 -25.54
CA ASP A 319 14.81 -22.52 -25.82
C ASP A 319 15.01 -22.73 -27.33
N LYS A 320 13.99 -23.24 -28.02
CA LYS A 320 14.04 -23.44 -29.47
C LYS A 320 14.21 -22.11 -30.21
N VAL A 321 13.44 -21.09 -29.85
CA VAL A 321 13.51 -19.79 -30.53
C VAL A 321 14.86 -19.10 -30.31
N GLU A 322 15.38 -19.13 -29.09
CA GLU A 322 16.71 -18.59 -28.76
C GLU A 322 17.81 -19.33 -29.56
N ALA A 323 17.72 -20.65 -29.69
CA ALA A 323 18.67 -21.46 -30.46
C ALA A 323 18.59 -21.25 -31.99
N GLU A 324 17.38 -21.10 -32.54
CA GLU A 324 17.15 -20.98 -33.98
C GLU A 324 17.47 -19.58 -34.53
N HIS A 325 17.20 -18.52 -33.76
CA HIS A 325 17.18 -17.17 -34.30
C HIS A 325 18.40 -16.31 -33.90
N GLY A 326 18.93 -16.44 -32.67
CA GLY A 326 20.07 -15.63 -32.17
C GLY A 326 19.99 -14.11 -32.47
N PRO A 327 21.06 -13.33 -32.22
CA PRO A 327 21.74 -13.26 -30.92
C PRO A 327 20.76 -12.98 -29.78
N VAL A 328 21.09 -13.48 -28.59
CA VAL A 328 20.32 -13.24 -27.38
C VAL A 328 20.74 -11.89 -26.79
N HIS A 329 19.79 -10.96 -26.67
CA HIS A 329 20.01 -9.71 -25.95
C HIS A 329 19.85 -9.96 -24.46
N GLU A 330 20.86 -9.59 -23.67
CA GLU A 330 20.87 -9.79 -22.22
C GLU A 330 20.91 -8.44 -21.49
N PHE A 331 20.05 -8.31 -20.48
CA PHE A 331 19.97 -7.13 -19.62
C PHE A 331 19.85 -7.56 -18.16
N VAL A 332 20.58 -6.88 -17.29
CA VAL A 332 20.57 -7.14 -15.84
C VAL A 332 20.21 -5.88 -15.10
N TYR A 333 19.19 -5.96 -14.24
CA TYR A 333 18.73 -4.87 -13.39
C TYR A 333 18.97 -5.18 -11.91
N ARG A 334 19.51 -4.19 -11.18
CA ARG A 334 19.85 -4.28 -9.76
C ARG A 334 19.10 -3.20 -8.98
N LEU A 335 18.33 -3.62 -7.98
CA LEU A 335 17.55 -2.71 -7.14
C LEU A 335 18.02 -2.79 -5.68
N PRO A 336 18.19 -1.65 -5.01
CA PRO A 336 18.79 -1.57 -3.69
C PRO A 336 17.77 -1.91 -2.60
N ILE A 337 18.29 -2.09 -1.40
CA ILE A 337 17.50 -2.13 -0.17
C ILE A 337 16.87 -0.75 0.04
N LEU A 338 15.56 -0.70 0.31
CA LEU A 338 14.85 0.55 0.63
C LEU A 338 14.17 0.47 2.00
N ALA A 339 14.22 1.59 2.71
CA ALA A 339 13.39 1.88 3.87
C ALA A 339 12.09 2.59 3.44
N HIS A 340 11.06 2.51 4.27
CA HIS A 340 9.79 3.19 4.09
C HIS A 340 9.89 4.67 4.41
N THR A 341 10.60 4.99 5.51
CA THR A 341 10.78 6.35 6.04
C THR A 341 9.46 7.13 6.18
N ALA A 342 8.43 6.50 6.77
CA ALA A 342 7.16 7.17 7.07
C ALA A 342 7.37 8.38 7.98
N MET A 343 6.64 9.49 7.79
CA MET A 343 6.90 10.74 8.53
C MET A 343 6.69 10.62 10.05
N GLU A 344 5.72 9.82 10.48
CA GLU A 344 5.55 9.42 11.88
C GLU A 344 6.40 8.16 12.16
N PRO A 345 7.45 8.25 13.01
CA PRO A 345 8.23 7.08 13.42
C PRO A 345 7.35 6.03 14.10
N MET A 346 7.80 4.77 14.08
CA MET A 346 7.12 3.71 14.80
C MET A 346 6.92 4.05 16.27
N ASN A 347 5.75 3.69 16.78
CA ASN A 347 5.32 3.91 18.15
C ASN A 347 4.18 2.96 18.50
N CYS A 348 4.05 2.66 19.79
CA CYS A 348 2.91 1.93 20.32
C CYS A 348 2.75 2.26 21.79
N THR A 349 1.52 2.57 22.20
CA THR A 349 1.19 2.79 23.63
C THR A 349 0.38 1.61 24.12
N LEU A 350 0.79 1.01 25.24
CA LEU A 350 0.09 -0.12 25.82
C LEU A 350 -0.15 0.09 27.31
N HIS A 351 -1.26 -0.43 27.81
CA HIS A 351 -1.49 -0.63 29.24
C HIS A 351 -1.80 -2.09 29.45
N VAL A 352 -0.83 -2.86 29.95
CA VAL A 352 -0.98 -4.29 30.23
C VAL A 352 -1.38 -4.47 31.69
N ARG A 353 -2.49 -5.16 31.93
CA ARG A 353 -3.00 -5.52 33.26
C ARG A 353 -3.17 -7.03 33.34
N ALA A 354 -3.44 -7.55 34.54
CA ALA A 354 -3.66 -8.99 34.73
C ALA A 354 -4.92 -9.51 34.00
N ASP A 355 -5.92 -8.65 33.80
CA ASP A 355 -7.24 -9.00 33.29
C ASP A 355 -7.55 -8.40 31.89
N GLY A 356 -6.61 -7.63 31.32
CA GLY A 356 -6.77 -7.05 29.99
C GLY A 356 -5.63 -6.15 29.54
N CYS A 357 -5.66 -5.76 28.27
CA CYS A 357 -4.68 -4.88 27.67
C CYS A 357 -5.34 -3.87 26.73
N ASP A 358 -5.02 -2.59 26.90
CA ASP A 358 -5.34 -1.54 25.91
C ASP A 358 -4.12 -1.25 25.05
N VAL A 359 -4.35 -1.11 23.75
CA VAL A 359 -3.32 -0.85 22.74
C VAL A 359 -3.74 0.36 21.91
N TRP A 360 -3.06 1.49 22.06
CA TRP A 360 -3.24 2.65 21.18
C TRP A 360 -2.11 2.68 20.15
N VAL A 361 -2.48 2.54 18.89
CA VAL A 361 -1.53 2.39 17.80
C VAL A 361 -2.16 2.89 16.50
N GLY A 362 -1.34 3.32 15.57
CA GLY A 362 -1.76 3.39 14.18
C GLY A 362 -1.28 2.13 13.45
N THR A 363 -2.18 1.24 13.03
CA THR A 363 -1.85 0.00 12.31
C THR A 363 -2.71 -0.24 11.08
N GLN A 364 -2.15 -0.89 10.06
CA GLN A 364 -2.91 -1.35 8.89
C GLN A 364 -3.57 -2.72 9.11
N VAL A 365 -3.24 -3.41 10.20
CA VAL A 365 -3.62 -4.82 10.47
C VAL A 365 -4.16 -4.97 11.90
N MET A 366 -5.36 -4.45 12.16
CA MET A 366 -5.96 -4.37 13.50
C MET A 366 -6.12 -5.74 14.16
N GLY A 367 -6.69 -6.71 13.45
CA GLY A 367 -6.88 -8.08 13.96
C GLY A 367 -5.55 -8.76 14.31
N ARG A 368 -4.54 -8.66 13.42
CA ARG A 368 -3.20 -9.22 13.68
C ARG A 368 -2.49 -8.52 14.83
N THR A 369 -2.70 -7.21 14.99
CA THR A 369 -2.16 -6.43 16.12
C THR A 369 -2.74 -6.94 17.44
N ARG A 370 -4.07 -7.12 17.50
CA ARG A 370 -4.75 -7.69 18.68
C ARG A 370 -4.19 -9.06 19.03
N LYS A 371 -4.08 -9.95 18.02
CA LYS A 371 -3.52 -11.28 18.18
C LYS A 371 -2.07 -11.27 18.67
N ALA A 372 -1.21 -10.46 18.06
CA ALA A 372 0.20 -10.39 18.44
C ALA A 372 0.40 -9.94 19.90
N VAL A 373 -0.41 -8.98 20.37
CA VAL A 373 -0.38 -8.54 21.77
C VAL A 373 -0.91 -9.64 22.70
N ALA A 374 -1.99 -10.33 22.33
CA ALA A 374 -2.50 -11.48 23.08
C ALA A 374 -1.42 -12.57 23.24
N ASP A 375 -0.75 -12.93 22.14
CA ASP A 375 0.31 -13.96 22.14
C ASP A 375 1.50 -13.55 23.04
N VAL A 376 1.92 -12.27 23.02
CA VAL A 376 3.01 -11.77 23.88
C VAL A 376 2.60 -11.70 25.35
N THR A 377 1.39 -11.27 25.64
CA THR A 377 0.89 -11.06 27.02
C THR A 377 0.41 -12.35 27.69
N GLY A 378 -0.05 -13.33 26.91
CA GLY A 378 -0.74 -14.52 27.38
C GLY A 378 -2.22 -14.29 27.73
N LEU A 379 -2.77 -13.12 27.41
CA LEU A 379 -4.18 -12.80 27.60
C LEU A 379 -5.04 -13.41 26.48
N PRO A 380 -6.31 -13.75 26.74
CA PRO A 380 -7.27 -14.05 25.68
C PRO A 380 -7.43 -12.86 24.72
N GLU A 381 -7.68 -13.10 23.43
CA GLU A 381 -7.79 -12.02 22.42
C GLU A 381 -8.91 -11.03 22.74
N GLU A 382 -10.03 -11.50 23.29
CA GLU A 382 -11.16 -10.66 23.70
C GLU A 382 -10.85 -9.73 24.89
N LYS A 383 -9.72 -9.95 25.57
CA LYS A 383 -9.21 -9.08 26.63
C LYS A 383 -8.21 -8.03 26.13
N VAL A 384 -7.92 -8.03 24.83
CA VAL A 384 -7.04 -7.05 24.19
C VAL A 384 -7.87 -6.10 23.33
N VAL A 385 -7.88 -4.82 23.72
CA VAL A 385 -8.61 -3.76 23.02
C VAL A 385 -7.63 -2.93 22.21
N VAL A 386 -7.83 -2.89 20.88
CA VAL A 386 -7.02 -2.07 19.97
C VAL A 386 -7.77 -0.79 19.61
N HIS A 387 -7.25 0.33 20.10
CA HIS A 387 -7.66 1.69 19.78
C HIS A 387 -6.85 2.17 18.57
N ASN A 388 -7.36 1.89 17.37
CA ASN A 388 -6.66 2.27 16.14
C ASN A 388 -6.79 3.77 15.86
N HIS A 389 -5.68 4.41 15.49
CA HIS A 389 -5.59 5.83 15.16
C HIS A 389 -5.16 6.05 13.71
N LEU A 390 -5.13 7.31 13.26
CA LEU A 390 -4.56 7.68 11.97
C LEU A 390 -3.07 7.34 11.90
N LEU A 391 -2.56 7.20 10.66
CA LEU A 391 -1.15 6.91 10.38
C LEU A 391 -0.46 8.13 9.78
N GLY A 392 0.72 8.49 10.29
CA GLY A 392 1.60 9.48 9.64
C GLY A 392 2.43 8.89 8.51
N GLY A 393 1.77 8.11 7.64
CA GLY A 393 2.38 7.29 6.58
C GLY A 393 2.47 5.81 6.96
N GLY A 394 2.20 4.95 5.98
CA GLY A 394 2.37 3.50 6.11
C GLY A 394 3.32 2.97 5.06
N PHE A 395 2.99 3.19 3.77
CA PHE A 395 3.79 2.78 2.61
C PHE A 395 4.20 1.30 2.59
N GLY A 396 3.61 0.46 3.44
CA GLY A 396 4.00 -0.94 3.65
C GLY A 396 4.51 -1.23 5.07
N ARG A 397 5.21 -0.28 5.72
CA ARG A 397 5.83 -0.42 7.05
C ARG A 397 4.89 -0.97 8.12
N ARG A 398 3.64 -0.51 8.12
CA ARG A 398 2.64 -0.78 9.16
C ARG A 398 1.69 -1.94 8.84
N LEU A 399 2.06 -2.75 7.84
CA LEU A 399 1.47 -4.08 7.61
C LEU A 399 2.10 -5.15 8.52
N ASP A 400 3.27 -4.87 9.08
CA ASP A 400 3.94 -5.72 10.06
C ASP A 400 3.62 -5.27 11.50
N VAL A 401 3.75 -6.22 12.43
CA VAL A 401 3.47 -6.06 13.86
C VAL A 401 4.74 -6.18 14.72
N ASP A 402 5.91 -6.13 14.09
CA ASP A 402 7.23 -6.24 14.72
C ASP A 402 7.42 -5.22 15.86
N GLY A 403 7.15 -3.93 15.58
CA GLY A 403 7.23 -2.87 16.58
C GLY A 403 6.19 -3.03 17.69
N VAL A 404 4.99 -3.54 17.38
CA VAL A 404 3.95 -3.81 18.38
C VAL A 404 4.39 -4.92 19.33
N ILE A 405 5.01 -5.99 18.80
CA ILE A 405 5.53 -7.11 19.59
C ILE A 405 6.63 -6.61 20.54
N LEU A 406 7.60 -5.82 20.05
CA LEU A 406 8.65 -5.25 20.89
C LEU A 406 8.09 -4.35 21.99
N ALA A 407 7.16 -3.45 21.64
CA ALA A 407 6.51 -2.58 22.61
C ALA A 407 5.70 -3.36 23.66
N ALA A 408 5.02 -4.44 23.27
CA ALA A 408 4.28 -5.28 24.20
C ALA A 408 5.21 -6.03 25.17
N LYS A 409 6.35 -6.55 24.69
CA LYS A 409 7.37 -7.18 25.56
C LYS A 409 7.93 -6.19 26.60
N ILE A 410 8.09 -4.92 26.24
CA ILE A 410 8.49 -3.85 27.16
C ILE A 410 7.35 -3.54 28.14
N ALA A 411 6.14 -3.30 27.64
CA ALA A 411 5.01 -2.87 28.45
C ALA A 411 4.59 -3.88 29.53
N LYS A 412 4.81 -5.19 29.30
CA LYS A 412 4.60 -6.23 30.33
C LYS A 412 5.43 -6.04 31.60
N GLN A 413 6.51 -5.27 31.51
CA GLN A 413 7.46 -5.06 32.61
C GLN A 413 7.30 -3.70 33.28
N VAL A 414 6.32 -2.89 32.85
CA VAL A 414 6.10 -1.51 33.33
C VAL A 414 4.76 -1.43 34.04
N GLU A 415 4.74 -0.78 35.20
CA GLU A 415 3.48 -0.49 35.90
C GLU A 415 2.72 0.66 35.21
N GLY A 416 1.46 0.40 34.83
CA GLY A 416 0.61 1.38 34.18
C GLY A 416 0.82 1.51 32.67
N PRO A 417 0.20 2.51 32.03
CA PRO A 417 0.36 2.75 30.60
C PRO A 417 1.78 3.22 30.26
N VAL A 418 2.35 2.70 29.17
CA VAL A 418 3.65 3.11 28.62
C VAL A 418 3.57 3.34 27.13
N LYS A 419 4.09 4.49 26.69
CA LYS A 419 4.25 4.83 25.28
C LYS A 419 5.68 4.55 24.84
N VAL A 420 5.87 3.50 24.04
CA VAL A 420 7.16 3.15 23.44
C VAL A 420 7.31 3.89 22.11
N THR A 421 8.40 4.64 21.94
CA THR A 421 8.64 5.44 20.74
C THR A 421 10.05 5.22 20.23
N TRP A 422 10.16 4.93 18.93
CA TRP A 422 11.43 4.84 18.21
C TRP A 422 11.92 6.25 17.90
N SER A 423 13.23 6.47 17.96
CA SER A 423 13.79 7.64 17.28
C SER A 423 13.70 7.44 15.76
N ARG A 424 13.98 8.48 14.97
CA ARG A 424 14.03 8.31 13.52
C ARG A 424 15.13 7.31 13.12
N GLU A 425 16.26 7.39 13.81
CA GLU A 425 17.42 6.54 13.61
C GLU A 425 17.10 5.08 13.88
N GLU A 426 16.42 4.78 14.98
CA GLU A 426 15.96 3.42 15.29
C GLU A 426 14.89 2.94 14.30
N ASP A 427 13.98 3.82 13.89
CA ASP A 427 12.92 3.51 12.92
C ASP A 427 13.49 3.12 11.55
N VAL A 428 14.54 3.82 11.07
CA VAL A 428 15.19 3.53 9.79
C VAL A 428 16.13 2.33 9.87
N ARG A 429 16.87 2.16 10.97
CA ARG A 429 17.82 1.04 11.17
C ARG A 429 17.16 -0.28 11.54
N HIS A 430 15.89 -0.23 11.94
CA HIS A 430 15.07 -1.41 12.23
C HIS A 430 13.74 -1.34 11.46
N ASP A 431 13.80 -0.86 10.21
CA ASP A 431 12.68 -0.89 9.28
C ASP A 431 12.39 -2.35 8.87
N CYS A 432 11.23 -2.55 8.25
CA CYS A 432 10.91 -3.74 7.48
C CYS A 432 11.26 -3.45 6.01
N TYR A 433 12.40 -3.92 5.51
CA TYR A 433 13.00 -3.40 4.28
C TYR A 433 12.41 -4.00 3.00
N ARG A 434 12.34 -3.20 1.93
CA ARG A 434 12.30 -3.76 0.58
C ARG A 434 13.71 -4.21 0.22
N TYR A 435 14.00 -5.50 0.44
CA TYR A 435 15.33 -6.05 0.20
C TYR A 435 15.77 -5.99 -1.27
N LEU A 436 17.06 -6.27 -1.48
CA LEU A 436 17.71 -6.38 -2.79
C LEU A 436 16.85 -7.20 -3.77
N ASN A 437 16.86 -6.76 -5.03
CA ASN A 437 16.21 -7.47 -6.11
C ASN A 437 17.10 -7.46 -7.35
N TYR A 438 17.25 -8.63 -7.96
CA TYR A 438 18.04 -8.80 -9.16
C TYR A 438 17.18 -9.43 -10.25
N SER A 439 17.20 -8.84 -11.43
CA SER A 439 16.43 -9.31 -12.59
C SER A 439 17.36 -9.51 -13.77
N LYS A 440 17.42 -10.75 -14.29
CA LYS A 440 18.11 -11.06 -15.53
C LYS A 440 17.07 -11.31 -16.62
N VAL A 441 17.13 -10.53 -17.69
CA VAL A 441 16.26 -10.66 -18.85
C VAL A 441 17.08 -11.09 -20.05
N THR A 442 16.61 -12.10 -20.79
CA THR A 442 17.10 -12.42 -22.13
C THR A 442 15.97 -12.38 -23.15
N ALA A 443 16.25 -11.90 -24.36
CA ALA A 443 15.26 -11.84 -25.42
C ALA A 443 15.92 -11.96 -26.80
N THR A 444 15.20 -12.58 -27.74
CA THR A 444 15.59 -12.70 -29.14
C THR A 444 14.59 -11.97 -30.01
N LEU A 445 15.08 -11.19 -30.97
CA LEU A 445 14.25 -10.45 -31.92
C LEU A 445 14.05 -11.24 -33.22
N GLY A 446 12.88 -11.08 -33.82
CA GLY A 446 12.60 -11.56 -35.16
C GLY A 446 13.10 -10.61 -36.25
N PRO A 447 13.00 -10.99 -37.53
CA PRO A 447 13.43 -10.15 -38.65
C PRO A 447 12.68 -8.81 -38.77
N ASP A 448 11.50 -8.70 -38.17
CA ASP A 448 10.69 -7.48 -38.10
C ASP A 448 11.05 -6.57 -36.91
N GLY A 449 12.05 -6.97 -36.12
CA GLY A 449 12.50 -6.27 -34.91
C GLY A 449 11.62 -6.49 -33.68
N MET A 450 10.57 -7.31 -33.77
CA MET A 450 9.69 -7.61 -32.62
C MET A 450 10.24 -8.80 -31.82
N PRO A 451 9.99 -8.88 -30.50
CA PRO A 451 10.50 -9.97 -29.68
C PRO A 451 9.80 -11.29 -30.04
N LEU A 452 10.60 -12.30 -30.36
CA LEU A 452 10.13 -13.67 -30.51
C LEU A 452 10.18 -14.43 -29.19
N SER A 453 11.16 -14.12 -28.33
CA SER A 453 11.32 -14.71 -27.00
C SER A 453 11.49 -13.65 -25.92
N TRP A 454 11.08 -14.00 -24.70
CA TRP A 454 11.33 -13.23 -23.49
C TRP A 454 11.53 -14.19 -22.32
N ARG A 455 12.72 -14.18 -21.74
CA ARG A 455 13.08 -14.94 -20.54
C ARG A 455 13.39 -13.96 -19.43
N HIS A 456 12.76 -14.09 -18.26
CA HIS A 456 13.01 -13.22 -17.11
C HIS A 456 13.18 -14.04 -15.84
N ARG A 457 14.39 -14.01 -15.30
CA ARG A 457 14.72 -14.54 -13.98
C ARG A 457 14.61 -13.44 -12.94
N VAL A 458 13.73 -13.63 -11.96
CA VAL A 458 13.54 -12.74 -10.81
C VAL A 458 14.20 -13.37 -9.60
N ILE A 459 15.06 -12.60 -8.92
CA ILE A 459 15.77 -13.03 -7.72
C ILE A 459 15.48 -12.04 -6.60
N GLY A 460 14.99 -12.55 -5.47
CA GLY A 460 14.62 -11.72 -4.31
C GLY A 460 13.93 -12.53 -3.21
N PRO A 461 13.59 -11.88 -2.08
CA PRO A 461 13.01 -12.57 -0.92
C PRO A 461 11.55 -12.98 -1.18
N SER A 462 11.04 -13.94 -0.42
CA SER A 462 9.60 -14.24 -0.40
C SER A 462 8.93 -13.63 0.83
N VAL A 463 8.53 -12.37 0.72
CA VAL A 463 7.82 -11.66 1.79
C VAL A 463 6.49 -12.35 2.13
N MET A 464 5.77 -12.87 1.13
CA MET A 464 4.48 -13.53 1.35
C MET A 464 4.61 -14.89 2.03
N ALA A 465 5.72 -15.60 1.86
CA ALA A 465 5.93 -16.85 2.59
C ALA A 465 5.91 -16.66 4.11
N ARG A 466 6.37 -15.52 4.65
CA ARG A 466 6.25 -15.21 6.08
C ARG A 466 4.94 -14.49 6.43
N TRP A 467 4.52 -13.54 5.59
CA TRP A 467 3.50 -12.56 5.99
C TRP A 467 2.08 -12.96 5.62
N PHE A 468 1.88 -13.64 4.48
CA PHE A 468 0.60 -14.20 4.09
C PHE A 468 0.80 -15.44 3.22
N PRO A 469 1.10 -16.61 3.83
CA PRO A 469 1.52 -17.81 3.10
C PRO A 469 0.54 -18.29 2.02
N ALA A 470 -0.74 -17.94 2.14
CA ALA A 470 -1.77 -18.23 1.14
C ALA A 470 -1.53 -17.53 -0.21
N PHE A 471 -0.69 -16.48 -0.24
CA PHE A 471 -0.26 -15.77 -1.44
C PHE A 471 1.03 -16.35 -2.05
N THR A 472 1.40 -17.56 -1.63
CA THR A 472 2.44 -18.37 -2.29
C THR A 472 1.81 -19.58 -2.96
N LYS A 473 2.40 -20.00 -4.08
CA LYS A 473 1.98 -21.19 -4.82
C LYS A 473 3.20 -22.00 -5.21
N ASP A 474 3.27 -23.25 -4.76
CA ASP A 474 4.37 -24.18 -5.08
C ASP A 474 5.77 -23.60 -4.78
N GLY A 475 5.87 -22.77 -3.73
CA GLY A 475 7.11 -22.08 -3.33
C GLY A 475 7.36 -20.74 -4.02
N ILE A 476 6.54 -20.37 -5.01
CA ILE A 476 6.60 -19.08 -5.71
C ILE A 476 5.81 -18.04 -4.92
N ASP A 477 6.45 -16.90 -4.70
CA ASP A 477 5.82 -15.71 -4.13
C ASP A 477 5.07 -14.95 -5.24
N LEU A 478 3.73 -14.96 -5.19
CA LEU A 478 2.92 -14.37 -6.26
C LEU A 478 3.01 -12.84 -6.28
N ASP A 479 3.37 -12.21 -5.16
CA ASP A 479 3.64 -10.78 -5.13
C ASP A 479 5.01 -10.45 -5.73
N SER A 480 6.05 -11.18 -5.36
CA SER A 480 7.40 -10.93 -5.91
C SER A 480 7.46 -11.15 -7.43
N MET A 481 6.60 -12.01 -7.97
CA MET A 481 6.44 -12.23 -9.41
C MET A 481 5.40 -11.30 -10.07
N ALA A 482 4.64 -10.51 -9.29
CA ALA A 482 3.68 -9.56 -9.85
C ALA A 482 4.41 -8.54 -10.73
N GLY A 483 3.88 -8.33 -11.94
CA GLY A 483 4.50 -7.50 -12.96
C GLY A 483 5.50 -8.26 -13.86
N ALA A 484 6.17 -9.33 -13.39
CA ALA A 484 7.19 -10.08 -14.16
C ALA A 484 6.67 -10.70 -15.48
N GLU A 485 5.36 -10.89 -15.58
CA GLU A 485 4.69 -11.59 -16.68
C GLU A 485 4.76 -10.86 -18.04
N SER A 486 5.13 -9.57 -17.99
CA SER A 486 5.11 -8.61 -19.10
C SER A 486 3.71 -8.43 -19.71
N PRO A 487 3.18 -7.19 -19.79
CA PRO A 487 1.88 -6.95 -20.39
C PRO A 487 1.87 -7.09 -21.92
N TYR A 488 3.04 -7.25 -22.53
CA TYR A 488 3.26 -7.26 -23.97
C TYR A 488 2.98 -8.61 -24.61
N SER A 489 2.38 -8.60 -25.80
CA SER A 489 2.13 -9.80 -26.60
C SER A 489 3.44 -10.32 -27.22
N ILE A 490 4.15 -11.18 -26.47
CA ILE A 490 5.37 -11.88 -26.90
C ILE A 490 5.05 -13.38 -27.01
N PRO A 491 5.34 -14.06 -28.15
CA PRO A 491 4.85 -15.42 -28.38
C PRO A 491 5.47 -16.50 -27.48
N ASN A 492 6.75 -16.37 -27.13
CA ASN A 492 7.47 -17.34 -26.30
C ASN A 492 7.97 -16.62 -25.04
N LYS A 493 7.41 -16.97 -23.88
CA LYS A 493 7.73 -16.33 -22.61
C LYS A 493 8.07 -17.37 -21.56
N PHE A 494 9.16 -17.13 -20.86
CA PHE A 494 9.55 -17.92 -19.70
C PHE A 494 9.91 -16.99 -18.54
N THR A 495 9.31 -17.20 -17.38
CA THR A 495 9.71 -16.48 -16.17
C THR A 495 9.95 -17.45 -15.04
N ASP A 496 10.99 -17.22 -14.26
CA ASP A 496 11.29 -18.04 -13.08
C ASP A 496 11.66 -17.19 -11.87
N PHE A 497 11.46 -17.79 -10.70
CA PHE A 497 11.70 -17.18 -9.40
C PHE A 497 12.80 -17.93 -8.66
N ALA A 498 13.92 -17.25 -8.40
CA ALA A 498 14.97 -17.72 -7.51
C ALA A 498 14.81 -17.03 -6.15
N ARG A 499 14.22 -17.74 -5.20
CA ARG A 499 14.00 -17.23 -3.84
C ARG A 499 15.35 -17.01 -3.15
N HIS A 500 15.61 -15.76 -2.75
CA HIS A 500 16.83 -15.36 -2.04
C HIS A 500 16.47 -14.42 -0.88
N GLU A 501 16.52 -14.97 0.34
CA GLU A 501 16.14 -14.23 1.54
C GLU A 501 17.21 -13.23 2.00
N ALA A 502 16.79 -12.24 2.78
CA ALA A 502 17.72 -11.41 3.53
C ALA A 502 18.39 -12.21 4.66
N PRO A 503 19.53 -11.74 5.20
CA PRO A 503 20.16 -12.35 6.36
C PRO A 503 19.24 -12.45 7.57
N ASP A 504 19.49 -13.42 8.44
CA ASP A 504 18.72 -13.59 9.66
C ASP A 504 18.86 -12.34 10.55
N GLY A 505 17.72 -11.74 10.93
CA GLY A 505 17.68 -10.48 11.68
C GLY A 505 17.43 -9.23 10.84
N MET A 506 17.41 -9.35 9.50
CA MET A 506 16.94 -8.29 8.61
C MET A 506 15.52 -8.58 8.12
N LEU A 507 14.52 -7.94 8.72
CA LEU A 507 13.12 -8.17 8.35
C LEU A 507 12.81 -7.57 6.97
N THR A 508 12.27 -8.36 6.04
CA THR A 508 11.88 -7.90 4.70
C THR A 508 10.39 -7.67 4.59
N GLY A 509 9.95 -6.55 4.01
CA GLY A 509 8.56 -6.12 3.96
C GLY A 509 8.02 -5.77 2.59
N ASN A 510 6.69 -5.60 2.56
CA ASN A 510 6.01 -4.93 1.45
C ASN A 510 6.38 -3.45 1.50
N TRP A 511 6.73 -2.86 0.36
CA TRP A 511 7.03 -1.43 0.20
C TRP A 511 6.23 -0.90 -0.97
N ARG A 512 5.73 0.33 -0.89
CA ARG A 512 4.71 0.88 -1.82
C ARG A 512 5.01 0.56 -3.29
N GLY A 513 4.13 -0.23 -3.92
CA GLY A 513 4.32 -0.71 -5.29
C GLY A 513 4.66 -2.20 -5.38
N VAL A 514 5.13 -2.78 -4.28
CA VAL A 514 5.33 -4.21 -4.03
C VAL A 514 6.05 -4.89 -5.22
N GLY A 515 5.56 -6.04 -5.71
CA GLY A 515 6.09 -6.73 -6.89
C GLY A 515 6.37 -5.85 -8.11
N ALA A 516 5.47 -4.91 -8.44
CA ALA A 516 5.64 -4.07 -9.62
C ALA A 516 6.93 -3.22 -9.55
N THR A 517 7.30 -2.71 -8.37
CA THR A 517 8.56 -1.95 -8.20
C THR A 517 9.80 -2.83 -8.30
N ARG A 518 9.67 -4.15 -8.22
CA ARG A 518 10.74 -5.13 -8.43
C ARG A 518 10.94 -5.45 -9.91
N ASN A 519 9.84 -5.53 -10.67
CA ASN A 519 9.84 -6.11 -12.01
C ASN A 519 9.70 -5.08 -13.15
N VAL A 520 8.90 -4.03 -12.95
CA VAL A 520 8.64 -3.01 -13.98
C VAL A 520 9.91 -2.31 -14.48
N PRO A 521 10.93 -1.99 -13.65
CA PRO A 521 12.20 -1.46 -14.15
C PRO A 521 12.88 -2.36 -15.19
N ALA A 522 12.88 -3.68 -14.96
CA ALA A 522 13.51 -4.63 -15.87
C ALA A 522 12.71 -4.82 -17.16
N ILE A 523 11.38 -4.85 -17.06
CA ILE A 523 10.49 -5.01 -18.21
C ILE A 523 10.51 -3.78 -19.10
N GLU A 524 10.23 -2.61 -18.54
CA GLU A 524 10.10 -1.38 -19.33
C GLU A 524 11.45 -0.84 -19.81
N GLY A 525 12.51 -1.12 -19.06
CA GLY A 525 13.87 -0.90 -19.53
C GLY A 525 14.21 -1.85 -20.68
N GLY A 526 14.02 -3.16 -20.50
CA GLY A 526 14.31 -4.16 -21.54
C GLY A 526 13.53 -3.92 -22.83
N ILE A 527 12.25 -3.58 -22.76
CA ILE A 527 11.42 -3.27 -23.93
C ILE A 527 11.91 -2.02 -24.67
N ASP A 528 12.40 -1.01 -23.94
CA ASP A 528 12.98 0.19 -24.55
C ASP A 528 14.34 -0.10 -25.21
N GLU A 529 15.13 -0.98 -24.62
CA GLU A 529 16.39 -1.46 -25.21
C GLU A 529 16.14 -2.26 -26.49
N LEU A 530 15.14 -3.16 -26.50
CA LEU A 530 14.75 -3.91 -27.69
C LEU A 530 14.22 -2.99 -28.80
N ALA A 531 13.43 -1.96 -28.45
CA ALA A 531 12.98 -0.96 -29.42
C ALA A 531 14.16 -0.22 -30.05
N HIS A 532 15.16 0.16 -29.24
CA HIS A 532 16.37 0.81 -29.72
C HIS A 532 17.19 -0.09 -30.66
N VAL A 533 17.41 -1.35 -30.28
CA VAL A 533 18.09 -2.35 -31.14
C VAL A 533 17.36 -2.53 -32.47
N ALA A 534 16.03 -2.58 -32.44
CA ALA A 534 15.21 -2.70 -33.63
C ALA A 534 15.16 -1.42 -34.49
N GLY A 535 15.67 -0.29 -33.99
CA GLY A 535 15.54 1.01 -34.66
C GLY A 535 14.11 1.52 -34.76
N ILE A 536 13.23 1.09 -33.86
CA ILE A 536 11.81 1.46 -33.83
C ILE A 536 11.59 2.45 -32.67
N ASP A 537 10.81 3.51 -32.91
CA ASP A 537 10.41 4.44 -31.87
C ASP A 537 9.75 3.70 -30.69
N PRO A 538 10.12 3.99 -29.43
CA PRO A 538 9.70 3.19 -28.28
C PRO A 538 8.21 3.31 -27.96
N LEU A 539 7.51 4.37 -28.39
CA LEU A 539 6.06 4.47 -28.30
C LEU A 539 5.40 3.52 -29.32
N GLU A 540 5.85 3.58 -30.57
CA GLU A 540 5.34 2.71 -31.64
C GLU A 540 5.63 1.22 -31.37
N TYR A 541 6.80 0.91 -30.83
CA TYR A 541 7.15 -0.46 -30.44
C TYR A 541 6.15 -1.05 -29.44
N ARG A 542 5.84 -0.28 -28.38
CA ARG A 542 4.85 -0.66 -27.37
C ARG A 542 3.44 -0.77 -27.96
N ARG A 543 3.04 0.12 -28.87
CA ARG A 543 1.73 0.03 -29.56
C ARG A 543 1.54 -1.29 -30.29
N ARG A 544 2.58 -1.75 -30.99
CA ARG A 544 2.55 -3.04 -31.71
C ARG A 544 2.41 -4.22 -30.75
N LEU A 545 3.09 -4.15 -29.61
CA LEU A 545 3.05 -5.17 -28.56
C LEU A 545 1.75 -5.18 -27.74
N LEU A 546 0.98 -4.08 -27.74
CA LEU A 546 -0.25 -3.92 -26.95
C LEU A 546 -1.53 -4.08 -27.78
N LYS A 547 -1.46 -4.71 -28.95
CA LYS A 547 -2.60 -4.87 -29.87
C LYS A 547 -3.85 -5.50 -29.21
N ASP A 548 -3.65 -6.36 -28.23
CA ASP A 548 -4.72 -7.09 -27.52
C ASP A 548 -5.04 -6.49 -26.13
N LYS A 549 -4.54 -5.28 -25.84
CA LYS A 549 -4.61 -4.63 -24.51
C LYS A 549 -5.13 -3.19 -24.65
N PRO A 550 -6.41 -2.99 -25.01
CA PRO A 550 -6.95 -1.67 -25.36
C PRO A 550 -6.87 -0.63 -24.24
N ARG A 551 -7.13 -1.02 -22.98
CA ARG A 551 -7.05 -0.08 -21.83
C ARG A 551 -5.62 0.40 -21.56
N LEU A 552 -4.66 -0.52 -21.60
CA LEU A 552 -3.24 -0.18 -21.44
C LEU A 552 -2.70 0.64 -22.62
N ARG A 553 -3.17 0.36 -23.84
CA ARG A 553 -2.88 1.17 -25.01
C ARG A 553 -3.50 2.57 -24.92
N ALA A 554 -4.72 2.70 -24.38
CA ALA A 554 -5.39 3.99 -24.22
C ALA A 554 -4.62 4.93 -23.29
N VAL A 555 -4.10 4.43 -22.15
CA VAL A 555 -3.26 5.25 -21.26
C VAL A 555 -1.92 5.61 -21.93
N LEU A 556 -1.30 4.69 -22.68
CA LEU A 556 -0.09 4.97 -23.46
C LEU A 556 -0.31 6.11 -24.47
N ASP A 557 -1.37 6.03 -25.25
CA ASP A 557 -1.70 7.01 -26.28
C ASP A 557 -2.04 8.38 -25.67
N LEU A 558 -2.79 8.40 -24.56
CA LEU A 558 -3.10 9.63 -23.83
C LEU A 558 -1.84 10.28 -23.24
N ALA A 559 -0.95 9.52 -22.60
CA ALA A 559 0.28 10.07 -22.06
C ALA A 559 1.16 10.67 -23.18
N ALA A 560 1.29 9.96 -24.31
CA ALA A 560 2.05 10.41 -25.47
C ALA A 560 1.48 11.70 -26.10
N GLU A 561 0.16 11.83 -26.18
CA GLU A 561 -0.51 13.06 -26.61
C GLU A 561 -0.13 14.23 -25.69
N LYS A 562 -0.21 14.04 -24.37
CA LYS A 562 -0.03 15.10 -23.37
C LYS A 562 1.41 15.62 -23.24
N VAL A 563 2.39 14.81 -23.63
CA VAL A 563 3.79 15.25 -23.77
C VAL A 563 4.15 15.74 -25.18
N ALA A 564 3.19 15.68 -26.12
CA ALA A 564 3.45 15.93 -27.54
C ALA A 564 4.67 15.12 -28.04
N TRP A 565 4.61 13.79 -27.88
CA TRP A 565 5.74 12.85 -28.08
C TRP A 565 6.58 13.13 -29.32
N THR A 566 5.93 13.42 -30.45
CA THR A 566 6.54 13.65 -31.77
C THR A 566 7.28 14.98 -31.90
N THR A 567 7.16 15.89 -30.93
CA THR A 567 7.89 17.17 -30.94
C THR A 567 9.34 16.93 -30.57
N PRO A 568 10.32 17.29 -31.44
CA PRO A 568 11.73 17.09 -31.14
C PRO A 568 12.19 17.83 -29.89
N LEU A 569 13.09 17.21 -29.11
CA LEU A 569 13.71 17.84 -27.95
C LEU A 569 15.11 18.37 -28.28
N PRO A 570 15.56 19.46 -27.62
CA PRO A 570 16.94 19.94 -27.72
C PRO A 570 17.97 18.88 -27.28
N LYS A 571 19.22 19.01 -27.76
CA LYS A 571 20.34 18.15 -27.34
C LYS A 571 20.51 18.17 -25.81
N GLY A 572 20.72 17.00 -25.22
CA GLY A 572 20.86 16.83 -23.76
C GLY A 572 19.54 16.78 -23.00
N LYS A 573 18.40 16.73 -23.72
CA LYS A 573 17.10 16.42 -23.14
C LYS A 573 16.58 15.10 -23.69
N GLY A 574 15.74 14.43 -22.91
CA GLY A 574 15.15 13.15 -23.32
C GLY A 574 13.77 12.93 -22.72
N ARG A 575 13.00 12.07 -23.40
CA ARG A 575 11.72 11.53 -22.96
C ARG A 575 11.84 10.02 -22.82
N GLY A 576 11.36 9.48 -21.72
CA GLY A 576 11.32 8.03 -21.49
C GLY A 576 9.93 7.61 -21.05
N ILE A 577 9.47 6.48 -21.57
CA ILE A 577 8.14 5.92 -21.32
C ILE A 577 8.28 4.65 -20.47
N ALA A 578 7.35 4.45 -19.54
CA ALA A 578 7.13 3.20 -18.84
C ALA A 578 5.63 2.94 -18.64
N LEU A 579 5.23 1.67 -18.63
CA LEU A 579 3.85 1.23 -18.40
C LEU A 579 3.77 0.33 -17.17
N SER A 580 2.59 0.29 -16.55
CA SER A 580 2.23 -0.65 -15.46
C SER A 580 0.80 -1.16 -15.66
N ASP A 581 0.58 -2.43 -15.34
CA ASP A 581 -0.73 -3.10 -15.25
C ASP A 581 -0.76 -3.83 -13.90
N ASP A 582 -1.30 -3.16 -12.89
CA ASP A 582 -1.36 -3.69 -11.54
C ASP A 582 -2.68 -3.35 -10.87
N PHE A 583 -3.15 -4.26 -10.01
CA PHE A 583 -4.36 -4.06 -9.20
C PHE A 583 -5.63 -3.72 -10.00
N GLY A 584 -5.71 -4.14 -11.26
CA GLY A 584 -6.82 -3.82 -12.16
C GLY A 584 -6.82 -2.36 -12.66
N SER A 585 -5.70 -1.65 -12.48
CA SER A 585 -5.45 -0.32 -13.01
C SER A 585 -4.28 -0.33 -13.99
N PHE A 586 -4.31 0.60 -14.93
CA PHE A 586 -3.35 0.71 -16.01
C PHE A 586 -2.75 2.11 -16.00
N SER A 587 -1.45 2.24 -16.16
CA SER A 587 -0.79 3.54 -16.21
C SER A 587 0.31 3.60 -17.26
N ALA A 588 0.50 4.78 -17.83
CA ALA A 588 1.66 5.12 -18.64
C ALA A 588 2.31 6.38 -18.06
N THR A 589 3.57 6.26 -17.64
CA THR A 589 4.39 7.34 -17.08
C THR A 589 5.44 7.77 -18.10
N ILE A 590 5.52 9.07 -18.36
CA ILE A 590 6.54 9.67 -19.23
C ILE A 590 7.32 10.71 -18.44
N SER A 591 8.65 10.54 -18.38
CA SER A 591 9.55 11.53 -17.78
C SER A 591 10.25 12.34 -18.86
N GLU A 592 10.26 13.67 -18.70
CA GLU A 592 11.13 14.58 -19.44
C GLU A 592 12.31 14.99 -18.55
N VAL A 593 13.53 14.80 -19.03
CA VAL A 593 14.76 15.11 -18.28
C VAL A 593 15.67 16.04 -19.09
N SER A 594 16.53 16.75 -18.38
CA SER A 594 17.67 17.48 -18.95
C SER A 594 18.96 17.10 -18.23
N ILE A 595 20.05 17.07 -18.99
CA ILE A 595 21.40 16.75 -18.52
C ILE A 595 22.30 17.97 -18.75
N GLY A 596 22.87 18.49 -17.65
CA GLY A 596 23.83 19.59 -17.67
C GLY A 596 25.11 19.26 -18.44
N GLU A 597 25.94 20.28 -18.71
CA GLU A 597 27.29 20.04 -19.26
C GLU A 597 28.22 19.36 -18.24
N ASP A 598 27.99 19.60 -16.95
CA ASP A 598 28.65 18.96 -15.83
C ASP A 598 28.12 17.53 -15.54
N GLY A 599 27.04 17.12 -16.19
CA GLY A 599 26.38 15.84 -15.98
C GLY A 599 25.21 15.89 -14.98
N SER A 600 24.85 17.06 -14.44
CA SER A 600 23.74 17.17 -13.49
C SER A 600 22.42 16.72 -14.13
N LEU A 601 21.71 15.78 -13.49
CA LEU A 601 20.38 15.37 -13.92
C LEU A 601 19.31 16.29 -13.34
N LYS A 602 18.39 16.74 -14.18
CA LYS A 602 17.15 17.39 -13.75
C LYS A 602 15.95 16.71 -14.36
N THR A 603 15.01 16.27 -13.52
CA THR A 603 13.66 15.88 -13.98
C THR A 603 12.85 17.16 -14.17
N GLU A 604 12.46 17.45 -15.40
CA GLU A 604 11.75 18.69 -15.73
C GLU A 604 10.24 18.52 -15.52
N ARG A 605 9.72 17.39 -15.99
CA ARG A 605 8.28 17.11 -16.04
C ARG A 605 8.04 15.60 -15.98
N VAL A 606 6.97 15.19 -15.31
CA VAL A 606 6.46 13.82 -15.35
C VAL A 606 4.98 13.86 -15.69
N VAL A 607 4.58 13.16 -16.74
CA VAL A 607 3.19 13.01 -17.15
C VAL A 607 2.76 11.57 -16.91
N CYS A 608 1.62 11.37 -16.26
CA CYS A 608 1.05 10.05 -16.04
C CYS A 608 -0.40 10.01 -16.50
N ALA A 609 -0.69 9.15 -17.48
CA ALA A 609 -2.06 8.77 -17.78
C ALA A 609 -2.43 7.52 -16.98
N VAL A 610 -3.66 7.45 -16.46
CA VAL A 610 -4.12 6.34 -15.62
C VAL A 610 -5.58 5.97 -15.92
N ASP A 611 -5.86 4.68 -15.99
CA ASP A 611 -7.20 4.09 -16.04
C ASP A 611 -7.37 3.16 -14.83
N CYS A 612 -8.22 3.54 -13.88
CA CYS A 612 -8.54 2.74 -12.70
C CYS A 612 -9.99 2.27 -12.67
N GLY A 613 -10.67 2.18 -13.82
CA GLY A 613 -12.11 1.90 -13.87
C GLY A 613 -12.93 3.07 -13.35
N GLN A 614 -14.09 2.77 -12.74
CA GLN A 614 -14.96 3.77 -12.10
C GLN A 614 -14.18 4.56 -11.04
N VAL A 615 -13.96 5.83 -11.32
CA VAL A 615 -13.34 6.75 -10.36
C VAL A 615 -14.33 7.08 -9.26
N ILE A 616 -13.91 6.93 -8.00
CA ILE A 616 -14.73 7.31 -6.85
C ILE A 616 -14.55 8.79 -6.54
N ASN A 617 -13.30 9.23 -6.36
CA ASN A 617 -12.94 10.63 -6.17
C ASN A 617 -11.74 10.99 -7.07
N PRO A 618 -11.91 11.80 -8.12
CA PRO A 618 -10.82 12.14 -9.06
C PRO A 618 -9.68 12.92 -8.39
N ASP A 619 -9.98 13.80 -7.41
CA ASP A 619 -8.96 14.56 -6.67
C ASP A 619 -8.03 13.62 -5.87
N THR A 620 -8.60 12.57 -5.28
CA THR A 620 -7.83 11.55 -4.55
C THR A 620 -6.98 10.70 -5.50
N VAL A 621 -7.50 10.33 -6.68
CA VAL A 621 -6.74 9.58 -7.70
C VAL A 621 -5.54 10.40 -8.18
N GLU A 622 -5.75 11.67 -8.51
CA GLU A 622 -4.67 12.59 -8.91
C GLU A 622 -3.60 12.70 -7.82
N ALA A 623 -4.00 13.00 -6.57
CA ALA A 623 -3.08 13.12 -5.45
C ALA A 623 -2.29 11.82 -5.18
N GLN A 624 -2.93 10.66 -5.33
CA GLN A 624 -2.29 9.35 -5.16
C GLN A 624 -1.22 9.07 -6.21
N ILE A 625 -1.48 9.42 -7.48
CA ILE A 625 -0.50 9.29 -8.56
C ILE A 625 0.65 10.29 -8.37
N GLN A 626 0.36 11.55 -8.04
CA GLN A 626 1.39 12.56 -7.73
C GLN A 626 2.29 12.09 -6.58
N SER A 627 1.70 11.56 -5.50
CA SER A 627 2.42 11.01 -4.36
C SER A 627 3.29 9.81 -4.76
N GLY A 628 2.77 8.89 -5.58
CA GLY A 628 3.53 7.75 -6.09
C GLY A 628 4.73 8.18 -6.93
N ILE A 629 4.57 9.21 -7.78
CA ILE A 629 5.65 9.75 -8.60
C ILE A 629 6.76 10.36 -7.73
N VAL A 630 6.41 11.15 -6.71
CA VAL A 630 7.39 11.73 -5.77
C VAL A 630 8.12 10.65 -4.97
N TYR A 631 7.39 9.62 -4.53
CA TYR A 631 7.96 8.49 -3.80
C TYR A 631 8.92 7.67 -4.67
N GLY A 632 8.52 7.39 -5.92
CA GLY A 632 9.35 6.73 -6.93
C GLY A 632 10.59 7.55 -7.31
N LEU A 633 10.48 8.87 -7.42
CA LEU A 633 11.62 9.77 -7.67
C LEU A 633 12.60 9.76 -6.52
N SER A 634 12.11 9.80 -5.28
CA SER A 634 12.94 9.70 -4.08
C SER A 634 13.72 8.39 -4.06
N ALA A 635 13.05 7.27 -4.34
CA ALA A 635 13.70 5.97 -4.41
C ALA A 635 14.70 5.88 -5.57
N ALA A 636 14.36 6.40 -6.75
CA ALA A 636 15.22 6.32 -7.93
C ALA A 636 16.49 7.18 -7.81
N LEU A 637 16.39 8.36 -7.19
CA LEU A 637 17.51 9.31 -7.09
C LEU A 637 18.35 9.10 -5.83
N TYR A 638 17.72 8.70 -4.72
CA TYR A 638 18.36 8.71 -3.40
C TYR A 638 18.24 7.41 -2.62
N GLY A 639 17.18 6.62 -2.88
CA GLY A 639 16.84 5.44 -2.09
C GLY A 639 17.93 4.39 -2.06
N ARG A 640 18.54 4.22 -0.88
CA ARG A 640 19.48 3.14 -0.57
C ARG A 640 19.54 2.93 0.94
N ILE A 641 19.72 1.68 1.34
CA ILE A 641 20.14 1.28 2.68
C ILE A 641 21.36 0.40 2.50
N THR A 642 22.44 0.73 3.21
CA THR A 642 23.70 0.00 3.19
C THR A 642 23.95 -0.69 4.52
N VAL A 643 24.77 -1.75 4.45
CA VAL A 643 25.09 -2.61 5.60
C VAL A 643 26.60 -2.61 5.81
N ARG A 644 27.00 -2.49 7.08
CA ARG A 644 28.38 -2.67 7.53
C ARG A 644 28.37 -3.38 8.87
N ASP A 645 29.23 -4.38 9.04
CA ASP A 645 29.32 -5.16 10.28
C ASP A 645 27.96 -5.71 10.75
N GLY A 646 27.17 -6.21 9.79
CA GLY A 646 25.83 -6.71 10.01
C GLY A 646 24.84 -5.67 10.58
N ALA A 647 25.09 -4.38 10.39
CA ALA A 647 24.25 -3.29 10.85
C ALA A 647 23.92 -2.32 9.73
N VAL A 648 22.72 -1.74 9.76
CA VAL A 648 22.30 -0.69 8.83
C VAL A 648 23.02 0.62 9.17
N VAL A 649 23.61 1.26 8.15
CA VAL A 649 24.42 2.47 8.32
C VAL A 649 23.53 3.70 8.45
N GLU A 650 22.66 3.92 7.47
CA GLU A 650 21.80 5.11 7.39
C GLU A 650 20.76 5.12 8.51
N GLY A 651 20.44 6.31 9.03
CA GLY A 651 19.49 6.46 10.12
C GLY A 651 18.46 7.57 9.93
N ASN A 652 18.73 8.60 9.13
CA ASN A 652 17.85 9.77 9.07
C ASN A 652 17.97 10.49 7.72
N PHE A 653 17.23 11.59 7.50
CA PHE A 653 17.13 12.25 6.20
C PHE A 653 18.39 13.03 5.78
N ASP A 654 19.38 13.15 6.66
CA ASP A 654 20.71 13.71 6.37
C ASP A 654 21.65 12.69 5.71
N ASP A 655 21.53 11.40 6.04
CA ASP A 655 22.32 10.32 5.45
C ASP A 655 21.53 9.38 4.50
N SER A 656 20.19 9.35 4.61
CA SER A 656 19.24 8.74 3.68
C SER A 656 18.24 9.80 3.15
N PRO A 657 18.67 10.66 2.20
CA PRO A 657 17.84 11.75 1.70
C PRO A 657 16.62 11.28 0.90
N VAL A 658 15.64 12.18 0.80
CA VAL A 658 14.45 12.04 -0.05
C VAL A 658 14.29 13.29 -0.89
N LEU A 659 13.50 13.22 -1.96
CA LEU A 659 13.24 14.35 -2.85
C LEU A 659 12.70 15.55 -2.05
N ARG A 660 13.31 16.73 -2.25
CA ARG A 660 12.89 17.98 -1.63
C ARG A 660 12.00 18.79 -2.57
N ILE A 661 11.23 19.71 -2.00
CA ILE A 661 10.24 20.52 -2.74
C ILE A 661 10.81 21.26 -3.95
N HIS A 662 12.07 21.71 -3.89
CA HIS A 662 12.74 22.42 -4.98
C HIS A 662 13.22 21.51 -6.11
N GLU A 663 13.26 20.20 -5.87
CA GLU A 663 13.66 19.16 -6.82
C GLU A 663 12.45 18.50 -7.48
N THR A 664 11.24 18.69 -6.93
CA THR A 664 10.01 18.12 -7.45
C THR A 664 9.73 18.68 -8.86
N PRO A 665 9.58 17.81 -9.89
CA PRO A 665 9.27 18.25 -11.24
C PRO A 665 7.82 18.74 -11.35
N LYS A 666 7.47 19.34 -12.49
CA LYS A 666 6.06 19.51 -12.84
C LYS A 666 5.42 18.13 -13.03
N ILE A 667 4.38 17.80 -12.28
CA ILE A 667 3.64 16.54 -12.40
C ILE A 667 2.27 16.82 -13.01
N GLU A 668 1.88 16.06 -14.03
CA GLU A 668 0.55 16.12 -14.64
C GLU A 668 -0.07 14.72 -14.65
N VAL A 669 -1.31 14.63 -14.16
CA VAL A 669 -2.06 13.37 -14.11
C VAL A 669 -3.28 13.49 -15.01
N HIS A 670 -3.51 12.47 -15.84
CA HIS A 670 -4.64 12.42 -16.75
C HIS A 670 -5.40 11.12 -16.55
N ILE A 671 -6.64 11.23 -16.08
CA ILE A 671 -7.50 10.08 -15.81
C ILE A 671 -8.29 9.73 -17.08
N VAL A 672 -8.17 8.48 -17.53
CA VAL A 672 -8.98 7.95 -18.63
C VAL A 672 -10.39 7.65 -18.11
N PRO A 673 -11.46 8.22 -18.71
CA PRO A 673 -12.83 7.89 -18.34
C PRO A 673 -13.11 6.39 -18.55
N SER A 674 -13.68 5.74 -17.55
CA SER A 674 -13.97 4.30 -17.59
C SER A 674 -15.16 3.96 -16.70
N SER A 675 -16.00 3.04 -17.17
CA SER A 675 -17.13 2.47 -16.42
C SER A 675 -16.87 1.04 -15.93
N GLU A 676 -15.64 0.54 -16.10
CA GLU A 676 -15.22 -0.76 -15.56
C GLU A 676 -15.27 -0.75 -14.03
N LYS A 677 -15.28 -1.93 -13.41
CA LYS A 677 -15.15 -2.01 -11.94
C LYS A 677 -13.88 -1.28 -11.48
N PRO A 678 -13.92 -0.59 -10.33
CA PRO A 678 -12.78 0.17 -9.85
C PRO A 678 -11.59 -0.76 -9.60
N GLY A 679 -10.42 -0.35 -10.10
CA GLY A 679 -9.12 -0.90 -9.76
C GLY A 679 -8.54 -0.25 -8.50
N GLY A 680 -7.31 -0.63 -8.17
CA GLY A 680 -6.57 -0.11 -7.03
C GLY A 680 -5.59 1.00 -7.44
N ILE A 681 -5.50 2.08 -6.66
CA ILE A 681 -4.68 3.27 -7.01
C ILE A 681 -3.57 3.58 -6.00
N GLY A 682 -3.49 2.84 -4.88
CA GLY A 682 -2.56 3.12 -3.78
C GLY A 682 -1.09 3.19 -4.22
N GLU A 683 -0.76 2.36 -5.21
CA GLU A 683 0.60 1.96 -5.55
C GLU A 683 1.02 2.36 -6.96
N VAL A 684 0.03 2.50 -7.87
CA VAL A 684 0.19 2.60 -9.34
C VAL A 684 1.13 3.71 -9.81
N GLY A 685 1.21 4.85 -9.10
CA GLY A 685 2.08 5.96 -9.49
C GLY A 685 3.58 5.71 -9.29
N THR A 686 3.97 4.64 -8.59
CA THR A 686 5.36 4.39 -8.16
C THR A 686 6.20 3.58 -9.17
N PRO A 687 5.74 2.43 -9.69
CA PRO A 687 6.58 1.51 -10.46
C PRO A 687 7.14 2.07 -11.77
N GLY A 688 6.38 2.95 -12.44
CA GLY A 688 6.77 3.50 -13.74
C GLY A 688 7.92 4.51 -13.70
N VAL A 689 8.24 5.07 -12.52
CA VAL A 689 9.15 6.22 -12.41
C VAL A 689 10.60 5.89 -12.76
N ALA A 690 11.16 4.84 -12.15
CA ALA A 690 12.55 4.46 -12.41
C ALA A 690 12.82 4.13 -13.89
N PRO A 691 12.03 3.25 -14.56
CA PRO A 691 12.24 2.97 -15.97
C PRO A 691 11.98 4.17 -16.88
N SER A 692 11.00 5.04 -16.59
CA SER A 692 10.79 6.24 -17.41
C SER A 692 11.98 7.20 -17.32
N LEU A 693 12.64 7.31 -16.16
CA LEU A 693 13.89 8.06 -16.00
C LEU A 693 15.06 7.40 -16.73
N PHE A 694 15.27 6.10 -16.58
CA PHE A 694 16.34 5.37 -17.28
C PHE A 694 16.24 5.58 -18.80
N ASN A 695 15.04 5.44 -19.36
CA ASN A 695 14.79 5.60 -20.78
C ASN A 695 14.99 7.06 -21.22
N ALA A 696 14.56 8.04 -20.43
CA ALA A 696 14.76 9.46 -20.72
C ALA A 696 16.25 9.86 -20.70
N ILE A 697 17.00 9.36 -19.71
CA ILE A 697 18.44 9.59 -19.57
C ILE A 697 19.20 8.97 -20.74
N PHE A 698 18.81 7.78 -21.18
CA PHE A 698 19.39 7.16 -22.36
C PHE A 698 19.18 8.02 -23.61
N VAL A 699 17.97 8.53 -23.84
CA VAL A 699 17.71 9.43 -24.98
C VAL A 699 18.57 10.70 -24.89
N ALA A 700 18.76 11.24 -23.69
CA ALA A 700 19.54 12.47 -23.48
C ALA A 700 21.07 12.28 -23.62
N THR A 701 21.59 11.08 -23.33
CA THR A 701 23.05 10.85 -23.13
C THR A 701 23.65 9.70 -23.94
N GLY A 702 22.83 8.77 -24.44
CA GLY A 702 23.26 7.48 -24.99
C GLY A 702 23.69 6.44 -23.95
N LYS A 703 23.64 6.75 -22.64
CA LYS A 703 24.07 5.84 -21.56
C LYS A 703 22.88 5.06 -21.01
N ARG A 704 22.93 3.73 -21.06
CA ARG A 704 21.91 2.85 -20.47
C ARG A 704 22.21 2.63 -18.99
N LEU A 705 21.23 2.91 -18.13
CA LEU A 705 21.27 2.68 -16.70
C LEU A 705 20.41 1.47 -16.35
N ARG A 706 20.90 0.61 -15.45
CA ARG A 706 20.18 -0.60 -14.99
C ARG A 706 20.28 -0.84 -13.48
N THR A 707 20.82 0.12 -12.75
CA THR A 707 21.01 0.03 -11.30
C THR A 707 20.35 1.23 -10.63
N LEU A 708 19.70 0.99 -9.50
CA LEU A 708 19.24 2.04 -8.59
C LEU A 708 20.10 2.08 -7.31
N PRO A 709 20.23 3.25 -6.65
CA PRO A 709 19.81 4.56 -7.13
C PRO A 709 20.62 5.03 -8.35
N ILE A 710 20.13 6.04 -9.08
CA ILE A 710 20.78 6.60 -10.27
C ILE A 710 22.10 7.29 -9.88
N ASP A 711 23.21 6.72 -10.33
CA ASP A 711 24.52 7.38 -10.24
C ASP A 711 24.67 8.45 -11.32
N GLN A 712 24.80 9.70 -10.90
CA GLN A 712 24.97 10.85 -11.79
C GLN A 712 26.43 11.10 -12.20
N SER A 713 27.41 10.49 -11.51
CA SER A 713 28.84 10.72 -11.75
C SER A 713 29.24 10.39 -13.20
N GLY A 714 28.54 9.42 -13.79
CA GLY A 714 28.72 8.97 -15.16
C GLY A 714 27.91 9.73 -16.21
N LEU A 715 27.13 10.77 -15.91
CA LEU A 715 26.19 11.39 -16.87
C LEU A 715 26.77 12.56 -17.67
N ARG A 716 28.03 12.94 -17.43
CA ARG A 716 28.71 14.00 -18.19
C ARG A 716 28.63 13.72 -19.69
N ARG A 717 28.23 14.75 -20.44
CA ARG A 717 28.13 14.72 -21.90
C ARG A 717 29.55 14.77 -22.49
N VAL A 718 29.88 13.83 -23.38
CA VAL A 718 31.14 13.81 -24.14
C VAL A 718 30.98 14.60 -25.43
#